data_AF-A0A918F9U2-F1
#
_entry.id   AF-A0A918F9U2-F1
#
_cell.length_a   1.000
_cell.length_b   1.000
_cell.length_c   1.000
_cell.angle_alpha   90.00
_cell.angle_beta   90.00
_cell.angle_gamma   90.00
#
_symmetry.space_group_name_H-M   'P 1'
#
loop_
_entity.id
_entity.type
_entity.pdbx_description
1 polymer ?
#
loop_
_entity_poly.entity_id
_entity_poly.type
_entity_poly.pdbx_seq_one_letter_code
_entity_poly.pdbx_strand_id
1 'polypeptide(L)'
;MALLLHRIGRFAYRRGWLVIVTWVLALGAFLGAGIGLGGQLQESFAIPGTESQSAIDQLAAVFPQTAGASARAVVEAPEGASVEDAPYRDAIDEMSSELADIDGVASVLGPFDEYAGDQVSGDERTAIIQVQFDGPSTDVTQEQLDAVTATKELASDAGMEVAFGGEVFQDTSFGLTVTEALGVLFAGVVLFITFGSLLSAGMPLLTALVGVGLAFGGISIVAAITPVSSTAPMLAVMIGLAVGIDYALFILSRHRTQLARGQDPEESAAEAVATAGGAVVFAGLTVIIALLGLLVVGIPFLSVMGVGAAFAVLIAVVGAVTLLPALLGVLGKRLVPKPGSRAHRRANADDDGGKKPLGRRWVDTVLKAPIAFVIAIVGLLGAASVPALSLDLNLPSAATDPVGSSSREAYDLISDGFGPGYNGPLIVTVDITQTTDIFDDLDAIGARIGALDDVAYVGDGMPNPTVDTAIIQVIPESAPDDPATKQLVESIRELEPGIQADFGTPIAVTGYTAVSIDISQRLSDALVPFALIVVGLSIVLLLIVFRSVFVPVKAALGFLLSAFGAIGVTVAVFQWGWFADLLHIEPGPILSFLPILLMAVLFGLAMDYEVFLVSGMREEFVRSKQQTPGGRPREAIVHGFQHAARVVTAAALIMFFVFFAFVPEGSGPIKGIAFALAIGVAFDAFLVRMTLVPAAMALAGRGAWWLPKWLGRLLPDVDIEGEGLRAHLDQEAWAKARPAAVLAEGAVFGLPERTIGPVDVEVPEHGALLVRGSAVDRRVVVATLAARLAPVDGRLAVLGRPLPGSGGEVLRRVAIAELSADQALDGGTVGELIARRLDATRPWYRLAPASQAASEWARKAALAIGERFDGDTPLESLGAVARAVVATAAALAERPSAVAIDLDEAPGAATTELWDALAVLVPADVALIVGIGRSAQGPAAGSLFAARGVETVDLAALPAAPASPVPTDHQEALR
;
A
#
# COMPACT_ATOMS: atom_id res chain seq x y z
N MET A 1 0.98 -11.11 13.71
CA MET A 1 1.76 -10.38 12.69
C MET A 1 3.19 -10.08 13.13
N ALA A 2 3.40 -9.42 14.27
CA ALA A 2 4.74 -9.05 14.77
C ALA A 2 5.77 -10.20 14.78
N LEU A 3 5.39 -11.41 15.19
CA LEU A 3 6.27 -12.60 15.16
C LEU A 3 6.74 -12.99 13.75
N LEU A 4 5.88 -12.84 12.73
CA LEU A 4 6.25 -13.11 11.34
C LEU A 4 7.27 -12.09 10.86
N LEU A 5 7.00 -10.80 11.09
CA LEU A 5 7.89 -9.71 10.74
C LEU A 5 9.23 -9.79 11.47
N HIS A 6 9.22 -10.23 12.73
CA HIS A 6 10.43 -10.52 13.49
C HIS A 6 11.28 -11.60 12.80
N ARG A 7 10.66 -12.70 12.36
CA ARG A 7 11.35 -13.78 11.62
C ARG A 7 11.88 -13.32 10.26
N ILE A 8 11.09 -12.52 9.52
CA ILE A 8 11.51 -11.95 8.23
C ILE A 8 12.71 -11.02 8.42
N GLY A 9 12.65 -10.09 9.38
CA GLY A 9 13.75 -9.18 9.71
C GLY A 9 15.02 -9.93 10.11
N ARG A 10 14.88 -10.97 10.95
CA ARG A 10 16.00 -11.83 11.36
C ARG A 10 16.61 -12.60 10.20
N PHE A 11 15.77 -13.16 9.31
CA PHE A 11 16.22 -13.87 8.12
C PHE A 11 16.96 -12.94 7.16
N ALA A 12 16.38 -11.77 6.87
CA ALA A 12 16.97 -10.77 5.98
C ALA A 12 18.31 -10.26 6.53
N TYR A 13 18.41 -10.02 7.84
CA TYR A 13 19.66 -9.64 8.48
C TYR A 13 20.74 -10.73 8.34
N ARG A 14 20.41 -11.99 8.67
CA ARG A 14 21.36 -13.11 8.62
C ARG A 14 21.82 -13.48 7.21
N ARG A 15 20.91 -13.41 6.23
CA ARG A 15 21.17 -13.72 4.83
C ARG A 15 21.19 -12.47 3.95
N GLY A 16 21.75 -11.38 4.47
CA GLY A 16 21.71 -10.07 3.81
C GLY A 16 22.16 -10.07 2.35
N TRP A 17 23.29 -10.73 2.05
CA TRP A 17 23.78 -10.85 0.67
C TRP A 17 22.82 -11.59 -0.27
N LEU A 18 22.16 -12.66 0.20
CA LEU A 18 21.19 -13.39 -0.62
C LEU A 18 20.02 -12.49 -0.97
N VAL A 19 19.47 -11.77 0.01
CA VAL A 19 18.34 -10.85 -0.20
C VAL A 19 18.74 -9.71 -1.14
N ILE A 20 19.89 -9.07 -0.93
CA ILE A 20 20.38 -7.99 -1.80
C ILE A 20 20.54 -8.47 -3.24
N VAL A 21 21.15 -9.65 -3.45
CA VAL A 21 21.30 -10.23 -4.80
C VAL A 21 19.94 -10.51 -5.42
N THR A 22 18.98 -11.04 -4.67
CA THR A 22 17.61 -11.26 -5.17
C THR A 22 16.96 -9.94 -5.63
N TRP A 23 17.10 -8.86 -4.87
CA TRP A 23 16.58 -7.54 -5.26
C TRP A 23 17.27 -6.97 -6.49
N VAL A 24 18.59 -7.10 -6.60
CA VAL A 24 19.35 -6.66 -7.78
C VAL A 24 18.97 -7.47 -9.02
N LEU A 25 18.80 -8.78 -8.89
CA LEU A 25 18.35 -9.64 -9.98
C LEU A 25 16.91 -9.30 -10.39
N ALA A 26 16.02 -9.07 -9.43
CA ALA A 26 14.65 -8.63 -9.72
C ALA A 26 14.65 -7.29 -10.46
N LEU A 27 15.46 -6.31 -10.01
CA LEU A 27 15.60 -5.01 -10.66
C LEU A 27 16.06 -5.16 -12.11
N GLY A 28 17.12 -5.94 -12.34
CA GLY A 28 17.62 -6.23 -13.68
C GLY A 28 16.60 -6.96 -14.56
N ALA A 29 15.83 -7.90 -13.98
CA ALA A 29 14.79 -8.62 -14.70
C ALA A 29 13.61 -7.73 -15.10
N PHE A 30 13.12 -6.87 -14.19
CA PHE A 30 11.99 -5.99 -14.47
C PHE A 30 12.36 -4.88 -15.47
N LEU A 31 13.52 -4.23 -15.28
CA LEU A 31 13.99 -3.23 -16.24
C LEU A 31 14.31 -3.86 -17.59
N GLY A 32 14.98 -5.01 -17.61
CA GLY A 32 15.29 -5.73 -18.85
C GLY A 32 14.05 -6.20 -19.60
N ALA A 33 13.04 -6.70 -18.88
CA ALA A 33 11.75 -7.08 -19.48
C ALA A 33 10.95 -5.85 -19.94
N GLY A 34 10.92 -4.76 -19.17
CA GLY A 34 10.25 -3.52 -19.57
C GLY A 34 10.82 -2.94 -20.86
N ILE A 35 12.15 -2.86 -20.96
CA ILE A 35 12.84 -2.41 -22.18
C ILE A 35 12.64 -3.42 -23.33
N GLY A 36 12.79 -4.72 -23.05
CA GLY A 36 12.73 -5.76 -24.07
C GLY A 36 11.34 -6.00 -24.67
N LEU A 37 10.28 -5.67 -23.93
CA LEU A 37 8.89 -5.79 -24.40
C LEU A 37 8.42 -4.57 -25.21
N GLY A 38 9.15 -3.44 -25.17
CA GLY A 38 8.85 -2.27 -26.00
C GLY A 38 7.52 -1.57 -25.69
N GLY A 39 7.04 -1.63 -24.44
CA GLY A 39 5.80 -0.96 -24.05
C GLY A 39 5.92 0.57 -24.16
N GLN A 40 5.01 1.19 -24.89
CA GLN A 40 4.94 2.65 -25.05
C GLN A 40 3.87 3.24 -24.13
N LEU A 41 4.14 4.44 -23.59
CA LEU A 41 3.19 5.21 -22.80
C LEU A 41 2.28 6.01 -23.74
N GLN A 42 1.01 6.16 -23.40
CA GLN A 42 0.01 6.80 -24.26
C GLN A 42 -0.86 7.74 -23.42
N GLU A 43 -1.09 8.98 -23.87
CA GLU A 43 -2.08 9.86 -23.26
C GLU A 43 -3.45 9.65 -23.92
N SER A 44 -4.15 8.57 -23.51
CA SER A 44 -5.52 8.30 -23.94
C SER A 44 -6.50 8.59 -22.81
N PHE A 45 -7.30 9.64 -22.97
CA PHE A 45 -8.37 10.02 -22.05
C PHE A 45 -9.73 9.49 -22.54
N ALA A 46 -9.86 8.17 -22.71
CA ALA A 46 -11.14 7.56 -23.08
C ALA A 46 -12.00 7.25 -21.83
N ILE A 47 -13.28 7.68 -21.85
CA ILE A 47 -14.28 7.29 -20.85
C ILE A 47 -15.49 6.64 -21.56
N PRO A 48 -15.56 5.30 -21.56
CA PRO A 48 -16.66 4.57 -22.18
C PRO A 48 -18.02 4.99 -21.62
N GLY A 49 -19.01 5.12 -22.52
CA GLY A 49 -20.38 5.47 -22.16
C GLY A 49 -20.63 6.96 -21.86
N THR A 50 -19.72 7.84 -22.29
CA THR A 50 -19.96 9.28 -22.42
C THR A 50 -20.41 9.61 -23.84
N GLU A 51 -21.16 10.70 -24.01
CA GLU A 51 -21.68 11.12 -25.31
C GLU A 51 -20.54 11.45 -26.27
N SER A 52 -19.57 12.25 -25.83
CA SER A 52 -18.40 12.63 -26.63
C SER A 52 -17.57 11.43 -27.08
N GLN A 53 -17.38 10.42 -26.21
CA GLN A 53 -16.69 9.17 -26.59
C GLN A 53 -17.51 8.35 -27.59
N SER A 54 -18.83 8.24 -27.41
CA SER A 54 -19.68 7.54 -28.39
C SER A 54 -19.65 8.21 -29.76
N ALA A 55 -19.63 9.55 -29.81
CA ALA A 55 -19.46 10.29 -31.04
C ALA A 55 -18.05 10.08 -31.65
N ILE A 56 -16.98 10.02 -30.86
CA ILE A 56 -15.63 9.67 -31.35
C ILE A 56 -15.60 8.24 -31.92
N ASP A 57 -16.17 7.27 -31.20
CA ASP A 57 -16.22 5.87 -31.63
C ASP A 57 -17.02 5.73 -32.94
N GLN A 58 -18.10 6.50 -33.09
CA GLN A 58 -18.89 6.56 -34.31
C GLN A 58 -18.12 7.26 -35.46
N LEU A 59 -17.46 8.39 -35.19
CA LEU A 59 -16.60 9.05 -36.17
C LEU A 59 -15.49 8.12 -36.67
N ALA A 60 -14.82 7.40 -35.78
CA ALA A 60 -13.78 6.44 -36.16
C ALA A 60 -14.31 5.28 -37.01
N ALA A 61 -15.54 4.82 -36.75
CA ALA A 61 -16.18 3.75 -37.52
C ALA A 61 -16.65 4.20 -38.91
N VAL A 62 -17.07 5.46 -39.05
CA VAL A 62 -17.82 5.97 -40.20
C VAL A 62 -16.99 6.92 -41.08
N PHE A 63 -15.97 7.55 -40.52
CA PHE A 63 -14.96 8.39 -41.17
C PHE A 63 -13.52 7.89 -40.83
N PRO A 64 -13.13 6.69 -41.28
CA PRO A 64 -11.81 6.12 -40.93
C PRO A 64 -10.63 6.96 -41.45
N GLN A 65 -10.82 7.74 -42.53
CA GLN A 65 -9.80 8.64 -43.07
C GLN A 65 -9.41 9.79 -42.13
N THR A 66 -10.18 10.07 -41.08
CA THR A 66 -9.89 11.11 -40.07
C THR A 66 -9.54 10.51 -38.70
N ALA A 67 -9.31 9.19 -38.62
CA ALA A 67 -9.20 8.46 -37.36
C ALA A 67 -7.75 8.22 -36.86
N GLY A 68 -6.74 8.52 -37.68
CA GLY A 68 -5.33 8.42 -37.27
C GLY A 68 -4.87 9.60 -36.42
N ALA A 69 -3.60 9.61 -36.03
CA ALA A 69 -3.01 10.76 -35.33
C ALA A 69 -2.90 11.99 -36.24
N SER A 70 -3.09 13.18 -35.67
CA SER A 70 -2.99 14.43 -36.41
C SER A 70 -1.81 15.28 -35.92
N ALA A 71 -1.17 15.95 -36.88
CA ALA A 71 -0.23 17.05 -36.68
C ALA A 71 -0.73 18.29 -37.43
N ARG A 72 -0.33 19.46 -36.95
CA ARG A 72 -0.57 20.74 -37.62
C ARG A 72 0.74 21.47 -37.72
N ALA A 73 1.09 21.93 -38.91
CA ALA A 73 2.14 22.93 -39.10
C ALA A 73 1.45 24.28 -39.31
N VAL A 74 1.77 25.24 -38.46
CA VAL A 74 1.25 26.60 -38.50
C VAL A 74 2.38 27.50 -38.99
N VAL A 75 2.12 28.25 -40.05
CA VAL A 75 3.09 29.14 -40.67
C VAL A 75 2.58 30.57 -40.61
N GLU A 76 3.44 31.51 -40.25
CA GLU A 76 3.14 32.94 -40.21
C GLU A 76 4.12 33.73 -41.08
N ALA A 77 3.56 34.58 -41.96
CA ALA A 77 4.33 35.48 -42.80
C ALA A 77 4.85 36.71 -42.00
N PRO A 78 6.01 37.28 -42.38
CA PRO A 78 6.54 38.50 -41.77
C PRO A 78 5.53 39.65 -41.71
N GLU A 79 5.70 40.56 -40.75
CA GLU A 79 4.82 41.74 -40.61
C GLU A 79 4.65 42.49 -41.95
N GLY A 80 3.40 42.57 -42.41
CA GLY A 80 3.01 43.28 -43.65
C GLY A 80 3.14 42.47 -44.96
N ALA A 81 3.49 41.18 -44.89
CA ALA A 81 3.45 40.24 -46.00
C ALA A 81 2.23 39.30 -45.88
N SER A 82 1.84 38.67 -47.00
CA SER A 82 0.76 37.67 -47.05
C SER A 82 1.34 36.27 -47.32
N VAL A 83 0.77 35.22 -46.72
CA VAL A 83 1.12 33.83 -47.05
C VAL A 83 0.78 33.48 -48.50
N GLU A 84 -0.07 34.26 -49.15
CA GLU A 84 -0.41 34.10 -50.56
C GLU A 84 0.64 34.72 -51.52
N ASP A 85 1.56 35.56 -51.03
CA ASP A 85 2.60 36.12 -51.89
C ASP A 85 3.52 35.00 -52.40
N ALA A 86 3.92 35.09 -53.68
CA ALA A 86 4.65 34.03 -54.39
C ALA A 86 5.81 33.36 -53.61
N PRO A 87 6.75 34.09 -52.96
CA PRO A 87 7.86 33.42 -52.26
C PRO A 87 7.43 32.63 -51.02
N TYR A 88 6.31 32.99 -50.39
CA TYR A 88 5.78 32.30 -49.20
C TYR A 88 4.88 31.14 -49.62
N ARG A 89 3.99 31.37 -50.60
CA ARG A 89 3.14 30.34 -51.18
C ARG A 89 3.94 29.17 -51.74
N ASP A 90 4.98 29.45 -52.53
CA ASP A 90 5.83 28.42 -53.11
C ASP A 90 6.51 27.57 -52.01
N ALA A 91 6.95 28.19 -50.92
CA ALA A 91 7.58 27.51 -49.78
C ALA A 91 6.57 26.67 -48.97
N ILE A 92 5.33 27.14 -48.81
CA ILE A 92 4.24 26.40 -48.16
C ILE A 92 3.83 25.19 -49.01
N ASP A 93 3.70 25.35 -50.33
CA ASP A 93 3.37 24.25 -51.25
C ASP A 93 4.50 23.19 -51.28
N GLU A 94 5.76 23.62 -51.24
CA GLU A 94 6.93 22.72 -51.12
C GLU A 94 6.93 21.98 -49.78
N MET A 95 6.67 22.69 -48.67
CA MET A 95 6.52 22.09 -47.34
C MET A 95 5.38 21.07 -47.29
N SER A 96 4.19 21.39 -47.82
CA SER A 96 3.06 20.45 -47.90
C SER A 96 3.39 19.22 -48.74
N SER A 97 4.16 19.39 -49.82
CA SER A 97 4.60 18.27 -50.66
C SER A 97 5.60 17.36 -49.95
N GLU A 98 6.60 17.92 -49.26
CA GLU A 98 7.54 17.11 -48.47
C GLU A 98 6.85 16.38 -47.31
N LEU A 99 5.90 17.04 -46.64
CA LEU A 99 5.10 16.41 -45.59
C LEU A 99 4.31 15.20 -46.11
N ALA A 100 3.80 15.26 -47.34
CA ALA A 100 3.05 14.18 -47.97
C ALA A 100 3.92 12.98 -48.39
N ASP A 101 5.23 13.21 -48.62
CA ASP A 101 6.20 12.18 -49.00
C ASP A 101 6.79 11.43 -47.78
N ILE A 102 6.49 11.86 -46.55
CA ILE A 102 6.94 11.19 -45.32
C ILE A 102 6.23 9.84 -45.16
N ASP A 103 7.03 8.77 -44.99
CA ASP A 103 6.51 7.41 -44.76
C ASP A 103 5.60 7.37 -43.51
N GLY A 104 4.38 6.85 -43.66
CA GLY A 104 3.35 6.78 -42.60
C GLY A 104 2.42 7.99 -42.49
N VAL A 105 2.56 9.00 -43.34
CA VAL A 105 1.56 10.07 -43.52
C VAL A 105 0.48 9.59 -44.50
N ALA A 106 -0.77 9.56 -44.04
CA ALA A 106 -1.94 9.14 -44.81
C ALA A 106 -2.42 10.24 -45.77
N SER A 107 -2.45 11.48 -45.29
CA SER A 107 -2.84 12.65 -46.07
C SER A 107 -2.27 13.94 -45.49
N VAL A 108 -2.05 14.90 -46.38
CA VAL A 108 -1.74 16.29 -46.03
C VAL A 108 -2.80 17.17 -46.71
N LEU A 109 -3.34 18.11 -45.96
CA LEU A 109 -4.24 19.14 -46.47
C LEU A 109 -3.47 20.47 -46.39
N GLY A 110 -3.05 20.96 -47.55
CA GLY A 110 -2.36 22.24 -47.68
C GLY A 110 -3.35 23.40 -47.64
N PRO A 111 -2.94 24.61 -47.20
CA PRO A 111 -3.84 25.73 -47.00
C PRO A 111 -4.47 26.28 -48.27
N PHE A 112 -3.91 25.95 -49.45
CA PHE A 112 -4.37 26.43 -50.75
C PHE A 112 -5.09 25.36 -51.59
N ASP A 113 -5.34 24.18 -51.02
CA ASP A 113 -6.05 23.10 -51.73
C ASP A 113 -7.52 23.47 -51.98
N GLU A 114 -8.11 22.95 -53.06
CA GLU A 114 -9.50 23.25 -53.48
C GLU A 114 -10.56 22.90 -52.42
N TYR A 115 -10.20 22.05 -51.44
CA TYR A 115 -11.05 21.60 -50.34
C TYR A 115 -10.56 22.07 -48.95
N ALA A 116 -9.52 22.89 -48.87
CA ALA A 116 -8.92 23.37 -47.62
C ALA A 116 -9.65 24.59 -47.03
N GLY A 117 -10.99 24.57 -47.01
CA GLY A 117 -11.80 25.68 -46.51
C GLY A 117 -11.23 26.31 -45.22
N ASP A 118 -11.09 27.64 -45.23
CA ASP A 118 -10.65 28.49 -44.12
C ASP A 118 -9.34 28.05 -43.42
N GLN A 119 -8.35 27.53 -44.18
CA GLN A 119 -6.98 27.25 -43.67
C GLN A 119 -6.00 28.43 -43.78
N VAL A 120 -6.46 29.59 -44.26
CA VAL A 120 -5.73 30.86 -44.29
C VAL A 120 -6.48 31.87 -43.43
N SER A 121 -5.77 32.60 -42.58
CA SER A 121 -6.37 33.59 -41.69
C SER A 121 -7.04 34.72 -42.46
N GLY A 122 -8.02 35.40 -41.84
CA GLY A 122 -8.75 36.50 -42.48
C GLY A 122 -7.89 37.72 -42.82
N ASP A 123 -6.70 37.85 -42.20
CA ASP A 123 -5.68 38.85 -42.50
C ASP A 123 -4.61 38.36 -43.50
N GLU A 124 -4.77 37.14 -44.04
CA GLU A 124 -3.89 36.47 -44.99
C GLU A 124 -2.44 36.31 -44.51
N ARG A 125 -2.18 36.36 -43.19
CA ARG A 125 -0.82 36.25 -42.63
C ARG A 125 -0.46 34.89 -42.04
N THR A 126 -1.45 34.08 -41.68
CA THR A 126 -1.22 32.79 -41.04
C THR A 126 -1.89 31.69 -41.86
N ALA A 127 -1.20 30.57 -42.05
CA ALA A 127 -1.75 29.40 -42.73
C ALA A 127 -1.56 28.13 -41.88
N ILE A 128 -2.47 27.18 -42.03
CA ILE A 128 -2.40 25.88 -41.34
C ILE A 128 -2.28 24.77 -42.40
N ILE A 129 -1.27 23.92 -42.23
CA ILE A 129 -1.13 22.65 -42.95
C ILE A 129 -1.53 21.55 -41.99
N GLN A 130 -2.54 20.75 -42.34
CA GLN A 130 -2.97 19.61 -41.54
C GLN A 130 -2.31 18.33 -42.07
N VAL A 131 -1.72 17.55 -41.17
CA VAL A 131 -1.03 16.30 -41.48
C VAL A 131 -1.71 15.18 -40.72
N GLN A 132 -2.11 14.14 -41.43
CA GLN A 132 -2.83 12.98 -40.91
C GLN A 132 -1.96 11.74 -41.08
N PHE A 133 -1.69 11.01 -40.00
CA PHE A 133 -0.91 9.77 -40.03
C PHE A 133 -1.81 8.54 -40.25
N ASP A 134 -1.23 7.46 -40.79
CA ASP A 134 -1.92 6.18 -41.07
C ASP A 134 -2.40 5.45 -39.80
N GLY A 135 -1.72 5.70 -38.68
CA GLY A 135 -1.95 5.02 -37.40
C GLY A 135 -2.25 5.99 -36.24
N PRO A 136 -2.61 5.46 -35.07
CA PRO A 136 -2.71 6.25 -33.83
C PRO A 136 -1.36 6.87 -33.46
N SER A 137 -1.36 7.82 -32.51
CA SER A 137 -0.19 8.62 -32.14
C SER A 137 1.01 7.78 -31.66
N THR A 138 0.78 6.53 -31.25
CA THR A 138 1.79 5.58 -30.78
C THR A 138 2.55 4.88 -31.91
N ASP A 139 1.93 4.79 -33.08
CA ASP A 139 2.57 4.18 -34.24
C ASP A 139 3.48 5.20 -34.95
N VAL A 140 3.36 6.48 -34.59
CA VAL A 140 4.23 7.57 -35.07
C VAL A 140 5.57 7.50 -34.33
N THR A 141 6.60 7.17 -35.08
CA THR A 141 7.97 7.09 -34.61
C THR A 141 8.60 8.47 -34.44
N GLN A 142 9.62 8.56 -33.58
CA GLN A 142 10.38 9.80 -33.41
C GLN A 142 11.12 10.21 -34.69
N GLU A 143 11.49 9.25 -35.55
CA GLU A 143 12.07 9.51 -36.87
C GLU A 143 11.08 10.23 -37.80
N GLN A 144 9.80 9.85 -37.78
CA GLN A 144 8.75 10.54 -38.52
C GLN A 144 8.51 11.95 -37.99
N LEU A 145 8.53 12.15 -36.66
CA LEU A 145 8.41 13.48 -36.06
C LEU A 145 9.60 14.39 -36.40
N ASP A 146 10.81 13.85 -36.35
CA ASP A 146 12.02 14.57 -36.75
C ASP A 146 11.95 14.95 -38.24
N ALA A 147 11.42 14.06 -39.10
CA ALA A 147 11.19 14.34 -40.52
C ALA A 147 10.15 15.46 -40.74
N VAL A 148 9.01 15.43 -40.03
CA VAL A 148 8.02 16.50 -40.08
C VAL A 148 8.64 17.81 -39.61
N THR A 149 9.39 17.80 -38.51
CA THR A 149 10.00 19.01 -37.96
C THR A 149 11.08 19.58 -38.88
N ALA A 150 11.80 18.73 -39.62
CA ALA A 150 12.82 19.15 -40.58
C ALA A 150 12.23 20.01 -41.72
N THR A 151 10.97 19.80 -42.10
CA THR A 151 10.28 20.63 -43.12
C THR A 151 10.17 22.11 -42.74
N LYS A 152 10.36 22.45 -41.45
CA LYS A 152 10.45 23.83 -40.96
C LYS A 152 11.49 24.66 -41.69
N GLU A 153 12.59 24.05 -42.12
CA GLU A 153 13.69 24.76 -42.79
C GLU A 153 13.20 25.42 -44.09
N LEU A 154 12.30 24.77 -44.84
CA LEU A 154 11.75 25.28 -46.11
C LEU A 154 11.02 26.62 -45.95
N ALA A 155 10.14 26.70 -44.95
CA ALA A 155 9.39 27.92 -44.66
C ALA A 155 10.22 28.96 -43.88
N SER A 156 11.13 28.52 -43.00
CA SER A 156 12.02 29.42 -42.27
C SER A 156 13.04 30.12 -43.17
N ASP A 157 13.52 29.46 -44.23
CA ASP A 157 14.42 30.04 -45.23
C ASP A 157 13.76 31.17 -46.04
N ALA A 158 12.44 31.09 -46.23
CA ALA A 158 11.64 32.18 -46.80
C ALA A 158 11.42 33.33 -45.80
N GLY A 159 11.78 33.16 -44.53
CA GLY A 159 11.63 34.13 -43.45
C GLY A 159 10.31 34.02 -42.68
N MET A 160 9.56 32.92 -42.84
CA MET A 160 8.32 32.68 -42.09
C MET A 160 8.62 32.09 -40.71
N GLU A 161 7.72 32.37 -39.76
CA GLU A 161 7.70 31.66 -38.48
C GLU A 161 6.90 30.36 -38.64
N VAL A 162 7.39 29.27 -38.06
CA VAL A 162 6.79 27.94 -38.22
C VAL A 162 6.74 27.26 -36.86
N ALA A 163 5.56 26.82 -36.47
CA ALA A 163 5.35 26.03 -35.27
C ALA A 163 4.55 24.78 -35.59
N PHE A 164 4.88 23.68 -34.93
CA PHE A 164 4.15 22.42 -35.03
C PHE A 164 3.35 22.17 -33.77
N GLY A 165 2.10 21.74 -33.95
CA GLY A 165 1.21 21.28 -32.90
C GLY A 165 0.44 20.04 -33.35
N GLY A 166 -0.59 19.68 -32.60
CA GLY A 166 -1.36 18.46 -32.80
C GLY A 166 -1.00 17.37 -31.80
N GLU A 167 -1.69 16.23 -31.88
CA GLU A 167 -1.62 15.15 -30.87
C GLU A 167 -0.21 14.57 -30.76
N VAL A 168 0.50 14.45 -31.88
CA VAL A 168 1.82 13.81 -31.96
C VAL A 168 2.97 14.68 -31.43
N PHE A 169 2.75 16.00 -31.28
CA PHE A 169 3.75 16.96 -30.78
C PHE A 169 3.57 17.30 -29.30
N GLN A 170 2.64 16.63 -28.61
CA GLN A 170 2.54 16.76 -27.15
C GLN A 170 3.80 16.18 -26.51
N ASP A 171 4.50 17.00 -25.71
CA ASP A 171 5.78 16.60 -25.11
C ASP A 171 5.58 15.42 -24.15
N THR A 172 5.94 14.24 -24.64
CA THR A 172 5.94 12.98 -23.88
C THR A 172 7.37 12.57 -23.52
N SER A 173 8.34 13.51 -23.52
CA SER A 173 9.72 13.16 -23.23
C SER A 173 9.92 12.78 -21.75
N PHE A 174 10.41 11.55 -21.53
CA PHE A 174 10.71 11.01 -20.20
C PHE A 174 12.22 10.98 -19.95
N GLY A 175 12.66 11.68 -18.91
CA GLY A 175 14.04 11.62 -18.43
C GLY A 175 14.15 12.03 -16.98
N LEU A 176 15.13 11.45 -16.25
CA LEU A 176 15.54 11.95 -14.94
C LEU A 176 16.03 13.39 -15.12
N THR A 177 15.22 14.36 -14.73
CA THR A 177 15.57 15.77 -14.85
C THR A 177 16.60 16.18 -13.79
N VAL A 178 17.27 17.31 -14.00
CA VAL A 178 18.23 17.86 -13.03
C VAL A 178 17.52 18.18 -11.70
N THR A 179 16.25 18.60 -11.76
CA THR A 179 15.42 18.83 -10.57
C THR A 179 15.08 17.58 -9.78
N GLU A 180 14.84 16.42 -10.41
CA GLU A 180 14.64 15.17 -9.67
C GLU A 180 15.89 14.80 -8.86
N ALA A 181 17.07 14.95 -9.46
CA ALA A 181 18.34 14.74 -8.79
C ALA A 181 18.53 15.72 -7.60
N LEU A 182 18.05 16.96 -7.73
CA LEU A 182 18.02 17.93 -6.62
C LEU A 182 17.07 17.48 -5.51
N GLY A 183 15.87 16.98 -5.82
CA GLY A 183 14.94 16.45 -4.81
C GLY A 183 15.54 15.30 -4.00
N VAL A 184 16.17 14.35 -4.69
CA VAL A 184 16.95 13.26 -4.08
C VAL A 184 18.10 13.78 -3.23
N LEU A 185 18.83 14.79 -3.71
CA LEU A 185 19.93 15.42 -2.98
C LEU A 185 19.43 16.09 -1.69
N PHE A 186 18.33 16.85 -1.75
CA PHE A 186 17.71 17.47 -0.59
C PHE A 186 17.23 16.44 0.43
N ALA A 187 16.57 15.38 -0.02
CA ALA A 187 16.21 14.25 0.85
C ALA A 187 17.47 13.65 1.53
N GLY A 188 18.55 13.46 0.78
CA GLY A 188 19.85 13.04 1.29
C GLY A 188 20.43 13.97 2.36
N VAL A 189 20.33 15.29 2.17
CA VAL A 189 20.77 16.30 3.15
C VAL A 189 19.91 16.23 4.43
N VAL A 190 18.58 16.14 4.32
CA VAL A 190 17.68 16.02 5.47
C VAL A 190 17.94 14.73 6.24
N LEU A 191 18.14 13.61 5.55
CA LEU A 191 18.52 12.32 6.14
C LEU A 191 19.89 12.41 6.83
N PHE A 192 20.87 13.07 6.22
CA PHE A 192 22.18 13.29 6.82
C PHE A 192 22.10 14.10 8.10
N ILE A 193 21.32 15.19 8.12
CA ILE A 193 21.06 16.00 9.32
C ILE A 193 20.34 15.18 10.40
N THR A 194 19.40 14.32 9.99
CA THR A 194 18.60 13.49 10.89
C THR A 194 19.45 12.43 11.59
N PHE A 195 20.30 11.73 10.84
CA PHE A 195 21.07 10.59 11.32
C PHE A 195 22.52 10.91 11.73
N GLY A 196 23.07 12.02 11.28
CA GLY A 196 24.46 12.43 11.53
C GLY A 196 25.50 11.44 10.99
N SER A 197 25.15 10.67 9.95
CA SER A 197 26.01 9.66 9.32
C SER A 197 25.61 9.46 7.86
N LEU A 198 26.56 9.58 6.93
CA LEU A 198 26.32 9.40 5.50
C LEU A 198 25.89 7.96 5.18
N LEU A 199 26.50 6.97 5.84
CA LEU A 199 26.13 5.56 5.70
C LEU A 199 24.67 5.30 6.09
N SER A 200 24.19 5.97 7.15
CA SER A 200 22.80 5.83 7.58
C SER A 200 21.83 6.58 6.69
N ALA A 201 22.23 7.74 6.16
CA ALA A 201 21.41 8.51 5.23
C ALA A 201 21.28 7.80 3.87
N GLY A 202 22.33 7.12 3.40
CA GLY A 202 22.31 6.43 2.11
C GLY A 202 21.41 5.19 2.06
N MET A 203 21.12 4.54 3.20
CA MET A 203 20.31 3.32 3.22
C MET A 203 18.85 3.55 2.79
N PRO A 204 18.07 4.48 3.41
CA PRO A 204 16.72 4.79 2.97
C PRO A 204 16.65 5.20 1.49
N LEU A 205 17.65 5.98 1.04
CA LEU A 205 17.70 6.44 -0.34
C LEU A 205 17.96 5.28 -1.30
N LEU A 206 18.92 4.40 -1.01
CA LEU A 206 19.22 3.24 -1.84
C LEU A 206 18.03 2.27 -1.92
N THR A 207 17.35 2.03 -0.80
CA THR A 207 16.14 1.18 -0.79
C THR A 207 15.02 1.78 -1.63
N ALA A 208 14.83 3.09 -1.55
CA ALA A 208 13.80 3.78 -2.32
C ALA A 208 14.12 3.79 -3.82
N LEU A 209 15.36 4.07 -4.22
CA LEU A 209 15.78 4.06 -5.62
C LEU A 209 15.65 2.67 -6.27
N VAL A 210 16.04 1.61 -5.56
CA VAL A 210 15.84 0.22 -6.04
C VAL A 210 14.35 -0.09 -6.18
N GLY A 211 13.53 0.36 -5.23
CA GLY A 211 12.08 0.19 -5.28
C GLY A 211 11.43 0.93 -6.46
N VAL A 212 11.82 2.18 -6.69
CA VAL A 212 11.36 2.99 -7.83
C VAL A 212 11.76 2.35 -9.16
N GLY A 213 13.00 1.88 -9.32
CA GLY A 213 13.42 1.20 -10.55
C GLY A 213 12.63 -0.08 -10.84
N LEU A 214 12.27 -0.84 -9.79
CA LEU A 214 11.40 -2.01 -9.92
C LEU A 214 9.95 -1.64 -10.28
N ALA A 215 9.41 -0.59 -9.65
CA ALA A 215 8.08 -0.07 -9.95
C ALA A 215 7.99 0.39 -11.40
N PHE A 216 8.99 1.16 -11.85
CA PHE A 216 9.10 1.62 -13.23
C PHE A 216 9.15 0.45 -14.22
N GLY A 217 10.08 -0.50 -14.04
CA GLY A 217 10.14 -1.69 -14.90
C GLY A 217 8.84 -2.50 -14.91
N GLY A 218 8.14 -2.57 -13.77
CA GLY A 218 6.84 -3.22 -13.67
C GLY A 218 5.75 -2.51 -14.48
N ILE A 219 5.70 -1.18 -14.40
CA ILE A 219 4.76 -0.36 -15.19
C ILE A 219 5.09 -0.48 -16.68
N SER A 220 6.36 -0.46 -17.08
CA SER A 220 6.77 -0.65 -18.48
C SER A 220 6.38 -2.03 -19.02
N ILE A 221 6.42 -3.09 -18.20
CA ILE A 221 5.92 -4.42 -18.59
C ILE A 221 4.41 -4.39 -18.85
N VAL A 222 3.65 -3.69 -18.00
CA VAL A 222 2.19 -3.53 -18.18
C VAL A 222 1.89 -2.69 -19.42
N ALA A 223 2.67 -1.65 -19.68
CA ALA A 223 2.54 -0.80 -20.86
C ALA A 223 2.71 -1.58 -22.19
N ALA A 224 3.37 -2.74 -22.16
CA ALA A 224 3.50 -3.58 -23.35
C ALA A 224 2.20 -4.35 -23.72
N ILE A 225 1.24 -4.45 -22.81
CA ILE A 225 0.00 -5.22 -23.01
C ILE A 225 -1.27 -4.39 -22.81
N THR A 226 -1.17 -3.19 -22.26
CA THR A 226 -2.30 -2.31 -21.97
C THR A 226 -1.85 -0.87 -22.08
N PRO A 227 -2.66 0.05 -22.64
CA PRO A 227 -2.34 1.48 -22.64
C PRO A 227 -2.11 2.01 -21.23
N VAL A 228 -0.99 2.70 -21.02
CA VAL A 228 -0.64 3.31 -19.74
C VAL A 228 -0.37 4.79 -19.95
N SER A 229 -1.08 5.65 -19.20
CA SER A 229 -0.82 7.10 -19.20
C SER A 229 0.62 7.38 -18.78
N SER A 230 1.20 8.35 -19.45
CA SER A 230 2.56 8.81 -19.25
C SER A 230 2.77 9.44 -17.86
N THR A 231 1.66 9.88 -17.24
CA THR A 231 1.60 10.34 -15.85
C THR A 231 1.80 9.20 -14.82
N ALA A 232 1.45 7.95 -15.14
CA ALA A 232 1.47 6.84 -14.18
C ALA A 232 2.89 6.48 -13.67
N PRO A 233 3.91 6.31 -14.54
CA PRO A 233 5.29 6.12 -14.08
C PRO A 233 5.80 7.26 -13.21
N MET A 234 5.46 8.52 -13.53
CA MET A 234 5.94 9.66 -12.76
C MET A 234 5.33 9.70 -11.36
N LEU A 235 4.02 9.44 -11.23
CA LEU A 235 3.40 9.26 -9.93
C LEU A 235 4.02 8.11 -9.13
N ALA A 236 4.35 7.00 -9.80
CA ALA A 236 5.00 5.87 -9.16
C ALA A 236 6.41 6.22 -8.66
N VAL A 237 7.19 7.00 -9.40
CA VAL A 237 8.50 7.53 -8.96
C VAL A 237 8.32 8.46 -7.77
N MET A 238 7.44 9.46 -7.91
CA MET A 238 7.23 10.51 -6.93
C MET A 238 6.70 9.96 -5.59
N ILE A 239 5.67 9.11 -5.63
CA ILE A 239 5.09 8.46 -4.45
C ILE A 239 6.04 7.38 -3.93
N GLY A 240 6.61 6.54 -4.80
CA GLY A 240 7.49 5.44 -4.42
C GLY A 240 8.77 5.92 -3.72
N LEU A 241 9.34 7.04 -4.17
CA LEU A 241 10.50 7.66 -3.53
C LEU A 241 10.13 8.24 -2.17
N ALA A 242 9.06 9.04 -2.08
CA ALA A 242 8.60 9.65 -0.84
C ALA A 242 8.31 8.59 0.24
N VAL A 243 7.45 7.64 -0.10
CA VAL A 243 7.03 6.55 0.78
C VAL A 243 8.18 5.60 1.13
N GLY A 244 9.00 5.23 0.14
CA GLY A 244 10.13 4.33 0.33
C GLY A 244 11.19 4.89 1.28
N ILE A 245 11.50 6.19 1.16
CA ILE A 245 12.44 6.85 2.08
C ILE A 245 11.85 6.88 3.50
N ASP A 246 10.58 7.25 3.64
CA ASP A 246 9.92 7.41 4.93
C ASP A 246 9.81 6.09 5.70
N TYR A 247 9.37 5.03 5.03
CA TYR A 247 9.27 3.71 5.66
C TYR A 247 10.63 3.18 6.12
N ALA A 248 11.66 3.38 5.31
CA ALA A 248 13.00 3.00 5.67
C ALA A 248 13.57 3.88 6.82
N LEU A 249 13.25 5.18 6.84
CA LEU A 249 13.60 6.12 7.89
C LEU A 249 13.06 5.67 9.25
N PHE A 250 11.79 5.25 9.34
CA PHE A 250 11.17 4.81 10.61
C PHE A 250 11.85 3.56 11.17
N ILE A 251 12.02 2.51 10.34
CA ILE A 251 12.65 1.26 10.77
C ILE A 251 14.11 1.51 11.17
N LEU A 252 14.86 2.29 10.38
CA LEU A 252 16.24 2.63 10.68
C LEU A 252 16.39 3.47 11.95
N SER A 253 15.49 4.44 12.17
CA SER A 253 15.47 5.27 13.38
C SER A 253 15.26 4.41 14.63
N ARG A 254 14.36 3.44 14.57
CA ARG A 254 14.12 2.47 15.66
C ARG A 254 15.37 1.62 15.92
N HIS A 255 15.93 1.00 14.88
CA HIS A 255 17.14 0.17 14.98
C HIS A 255 18.33 0.94 15.56
N ARG A 256 18.56 2.18 15.12
CA ARG A 256 19.67 3.00 15.65
C ARG A 256 19.48 3.40 17.10
N THR A 257 18.25 3.64 17.53
CA THR A 257 17.94 3.95 18.93
C THR A 257 18.21 2.74 19.83
N GLN A 258 17.81 1.55 19.38
CA GLN A 258 18.07 0.27 20.04
C GLN A 258 19.57 -0.06 20.13
N LEU A 259 20.33 0.11 19.04
CA LEU A 259 21.79 -0.05 19.04
C LEU A 259 22.50 0.92 20.00
N ALA A 260 22.00 2.16 20.12
CA ALA A 260 22.57 3.14 21.05
C ALA A 260 22.39 2.76 22.53
N ARG A 261 21.34 1.97 22.82
CA ARG A 261 21.05 1.38 24.14
C ARG A 261 21.78 0.06 24.39
N GLY A 262 22.58 -0.42 23.43
CA GLY A 262 23.43 -1.59 23.57
C GLY A 262 22.77 -2.93 23.23
N GLN A 263 21.60 -2.94 22.58
CA GLN A 263 21.02 -4.19 22.06
C GLN A 263 21.90 -4.83 20.99
N ASP A 264 21.82 -6.16 20.88
CA ASP A 264 22.49 -6.91 19.82
C ASP A 264 21.98 -6.47 18.43
N PRO A 265 22.85 -6.28 17.43
CA PRO A 265 22.43 -5.81 16.11
C PRO A 265 21.43 -6.71 15.37
N GLU A 266 21.54 -8.04 15.51
CA GLU A 266 20.61 -8.97 14.87
C GLU A 266 19.22 -8.84 15.50
N GLU A 267 19.17 -8.89 16.83
CA GLU A 267 17.92 -8.80 17.57
C GLU A 267 17.27 -7.43 17.38
N SER A 268 18.07 -6.36 17.38
CA SER A 268 17.58 -5.00 17.12
C SER A 268 16.98 -4.86 15.72
N ALA A 269 17.62 -5.40 14.67
CA ALA A 269 17.03 -5.34 13.33
C ALA A 269 15.70 -6.08 13.27
N ALA A 270 15.65 -7.27 13.89
CA ALA A 270 14.45 -8.09 13.92
C ALA A 270 13.31 -7.47 14.75
N GLU A 271 13.61 -6.84 15.90
CA GLU A 271 12.64 -6.11 16.72
C GLU A 271 12.14 -4.84 16.01
N ALA A 272 13.02 -4.12 15.30
CA ALA A 272 12.66 -2.93 14.54
C ALA A 272 11.69 -3.25 13.38
N VAL A 273 11.93 -4.34 12.64
CA VAL A 273 10.99 -4.79 11.58
C VAL A 273 9.67 -5.29 12.19
N ALA A 274 9.71 -5.91 13.36
CA ALA A 274 8.49 -6.41 13.99
C ALA A 274 7.57 -5.31 14.56
N THR A 275 8.16 -4.20 15.02
CA THR A 275 7.44 -3.08 15.63
C THR A 275 7.21 -1.96 14.62
N ALA A 276 8.25 -1.20 14.29
CA ALA A 276 8.17 -0.11 13.31
C ALA A 276 7.79 -0.64 11.92
N GLY A 277 8.30 -1.82 11.51
CA GLY A 277 7.90 -2.44 10.25
C GLY A 277 6.43 -2.91 10.24
N GLY A 278 5.86 -3.29 11.39
CA GLY A 278 4.43 -3.58 11.52
C GLY A 278 3.57 -2.36 11.23
N ALA A 279 3.95 -1.20 11.78
CA ALA A 279 3.32 0.07 11.47
C ALA A 279 3.50 0.46 9.99
N VAL A 280 4.67 0.24 9.40
CA VAL A 280 4.94 0.47 7.96
C VAL A 280 4.07 -0.39 7.04
N VAL A 281 3.93 -1.68 7.32
CA VAL A 281 3.07 -2.56 6.51
C VAL A 281 1.62 -2.12 6.57
N PHE A 282 1.17 -1.69 7.74
CA PHE A 282 -0.18 -1.21 7.94
C PHE A 282 -0.43 0.13 7.21
N ALA A 283 0.46 1.10 7.41
CA ALA A 283 0.56 2.36 6.68
C ALA A 283 0.48 2.15 5.16
N GLY A 284 1.38 1.34 4.62
CA GLY A 284 1.42 1.01 3.19
C GLY A 284 0.15 0.33 2.69
N LEU A 285 -0.48 -0.54 3.49
CA LEU A 285 -1.76 -1.12 3.13
C LEU A 285 -2.86 -0.06 3.03
N THR A 286 -2.85 0.96 3.88
CA THR A 286 -3.81 2.07 3.80
C THR A 286 -3.67 2.86 2.51
N VAL A 287 -2.42 3.15 2.13
CA VAL A 287 -2.09 3.84 0.88
C VAL A 287 -2.49 3.00 -0.32
N ILE A 288 -2.16 1.70 -0.32
CA ILE A 288 -2.55 0.76 -1.39
C ILE A 288 -4.07 0.74 -1.53
N ILE A 289 -4.81 0.64 -0.43
CA ILE A 289 -6.28 0.64 -0.45
C ILE A 289 -6.83 1.96 -1.00
N ALA A 290 -6.26 3.11 -0.60
CA ALA A 290 -6.69 4.41 -1.09
C ALA A 290 -6.47 4.57 -2.60
N LEU A 291 -5.31 4.12 -3.10
CA LEU A 291 -4.96 4.15 -4.52
C LEU A 291 -5.78 3.15 -5.34
N LEU A 292 -6.01 1.93 -4.83
CA LEU A 292 -6.90 0.95 -5.46
C LEU A 292 -8.37 1.41 -5.41
N GLY A 293 -8.73 2.35 -4.53
CA GLY A 293 -10.04 3.00 -4.53
C GLY A 293 -10.36 3.70 -5.86
N LEU A 294 -9.34 4.10 -6.64
CA LEU A 294 -9.52 4.67 -7.98
C LEU A 294 -10.15 3.67 -8.96
N LEU A 295 -9.99 2.36 -8.73
CA LEU A 295 -10.66 1.32 -9.53
C LEU A 295 -12.18 1.41 -9.42
N VAL A 296 -12.70 1.89 -8.29
CA VAL A 296 -14.14 1.99 -8.03
C VAL A 296 -14.78 3.13 -8.81
N VAL A 297 -13.98 4.13 -9.21
CA VAL A 297 -14.43 5.27 -10.01
C VAL A 297 -14.85 4.81 -11.42
N GLY A 298 -14.34 3.68 -11.91
CA GLY A 298 -14.72 3.12 -13.21
C GLY A 298 -14.10 3.82 -14.42
N ILE A 299 -13.10 4.67 -14.20
CA ILE A 299 -12.37 5.38 -15.26
C ILE A 299 -11.06 4.61 -15.56
N PRO A 300 -10.83 4.13 -16.80
CA PRO A 300 -9.72 3.24 -17.12
C PRO A 300 -8.33 3.83 -16.83
N PHE A 301 -8.05 5.06 -17.28
CA PHE A 301 -6.73 5.66 -17.08
C PHE A 301 -6.41 5.89 -15.59
N LEU A 302 -7.40 6.34 -14.79
CA LEU A 302 -7.25 6.46 -13.33
C LEU A 302 -7.05 5.12 -12.64
N SER A 303 -7.70 4.07 -13.14
CA SER A 303 -7.56 2.72 -12.65
C SER A 303 -6.12 2.21 -12.83
N VAL A 304 -5.56 2.41 -14.02
CA VAL A 304 -4.17 2.03 -14.34
C VAL A 304 -3.18 2.85 -13.51
N MET A 305 -3.38 4.16 -13.38
CA MET A 305 -2.56 5.03 -12.53
C MET A 305 -2.59 4.59 -11.06
N GLY A 306 -3.79 4.32 -10.53
CA GLY A 306 -3.98 3.85 -9.16
C GLY A 306 -3.31 2.52 -8.88
N VAL A 307 -3.42 1.56 -9.81
CA VAL A 307 -2.74 0.25 -9.70
C VAL A 307 -1.22 0.40 -9.78
N GLY A 308 -0.71 1.22 -10.71
CA GLY A 308 0.73 1.49 -10.85
C GLY A 308 1.32 2.14 -9.59
N ALA A 309 0.65 3.14 -9.03
CA ALA A 309 1.06 3.77 -7.78
C ALA A 309 0.96 2.81 -6.58
N ALA A 310 -0.12 2.01 -6.48
CA ALA A 310 -0.27 1.00 -5.44
C ALA A 310 0.83 -0.08 -5.52
N PHE A 311 1.21 -0.48 -6.73
CA PHE A 311 2.32 -1.38 -6.96
C PHE A 311 3.66 -0.77 -6.50
N ALA A 312 3.92 0.50 -6.80
CA ALA A 312 5.11 1.19 -6.33
C ALA A 312 5.20 1.22 -4.79
N VAL A 313 4.08 1.49 -4.13
CA VAL A 313 3.98 1.47 -2.66
C VAL A 313 4.18 0.06 -2.10
N LEU A 314 3.60 -0.97 -2.74
CA LEU A 314 3.82 -2.36 -2.34
C LEU A 314 5.31 -2.73 -2.40
N ILE A 315 6.00 -2.38 -3.48
CA ILE A 315 7.44 -2.61 -3.62
C ILE A 315 8.22 -1.84 -2.55
N ALA A 316 7.83 -0.60 -2.23
CA ALA A 316 8.45 0.18 -1.16
C ALA A 316 8.29 -0.49 0.22
N VAL A 317 7.09 -1.00 0.55
CA VAL A 317 6.83 -1.73 1.81
C VAL A 317 7.67 -3.01 1.87
N VAL A 318 7.65 -3.82 0.80
CA VAL A 318 8.42 -5.07 0.73
C VAL A 318 9.92 -4.78 0.82
N GLY A 319 10.39 -3.70 0.20
CA GLY A 319 11.77 -3.20 0.31
C GLY A 319 12.14 -2.80 1.73
N ALA A 320 11.27 -2.06 2.42
CA ALA A 320 11.48 -1.62 3.80
C ALA A 320 11.58 -2.79 4.79
N VAL A 321 10.81 -3.88 4.59
CA VAL A 321 10.83 -5.04 5.51
C VAL A 321 11.80 -6.15 5.10
N THR A 322 12.39 -6.09 3.89
CA THR A 322 13.36 -7.12 3.42
C THR A 322 14.72 -6.54 3.01
N LEU A 323 14.77 -5.60 2.06
CA LEU A 323 16.02 -5.04 1.56
C LEU A 323 16.73 -4.20 2.62
N LEU A 324 15.98 -3.38 3.36
CA LEU A 324 16.56 -2.58 4.44
C LEU A 324 17.24 -3.44 5.51
N PRO A 325 16.56 -4.43 6.16
CA PRO A 325 17.23 -5.27 7.17
C PRO A 325 18.40 -6.08 6.59
N ALA A 326 18.38 -6.43 5.30
CA ALA A 326 19.53 -7.03 4.63
C ALA A 326 20.74 -6.08 4.56
N LEU A 327 20.53 -4.81 4.21
CA LEU A 327 21.56 -3.78 4.25
C LEU A 327 22.07 -3.53 5.68
N LEU A 328 21.17 -3.54 6.67
CA LEU A 328 21.55 -3.48 8.10
C LEU A 328 22.46 -4.65 8.47
N GLY A 329 22.16 -5.86 8.00
CA GLY A 329 22.97 -7.07 8.21
C GLY A 329 24.39 -6.96 7.66
N VAL A 330 24.54 -6.43 6.44
CA VAL A 330 25.86 -6.24 5.81
C VAL A 330 26.70 -5.18 6.52
N LEU A 331 26.08 -4.11 7.01
CA LEU A 331 26.77 -3.03 7.71
C LEU A 331 27.02 -3.35 9.20
N GLY A 332 26.15 -4.15 9.82
CA GLY A 332 26.24 -4.63 11.20
C GLY A 332 26.57 -3.52 12.20
N LYS A 333 27.65 -3.72 12.97
CA LYS A 333 28.08 -2.80 14.04
C LYS A 333 28.54 -1.42 13.54
N ARG A 334 28.75 -1.21 12.24
CA ARG A 334 29.15 0.11 11.69
C ARG A 334 28.06 1.17 11.85
N LEU A 335 26.81 0.76 12.10
CA LEU A 335 25.67 1.65 12.31
C LEU A 335 25.50 2.14 13.75
N VAL A 336 26.27 1.56 14.69
CA VAL A 336 26.23 1.96 16.10
C VAL A 336 26.62 3.44 16.22
N PRO A 337 25.74 4.30 16.77
CA PRO A 337 26.09 5.69 16.99
C PRO A 337 27.33 5.82 17.89
N LYS A 338 28.34 6.58 17.44
CA LYS A 338 29.57 6.78 18.22
C LYS A 338 29.24 7.30 19.64
N PRO A 339 29.88 6.76 20.70
CA PRO A 339 29.73 7.28 22.07
C PRO A 339 29.97 8.79 22.12
N GLY A 340 29.09 9.54 22.78
CA GLY A 340 29.15 11.02 22.86
C GLY A 340 28.61 11.78 21.63
N SER A 341 28.35 11.10 20.51
CA SER A 341 27.68 11.72 19.35
C SER A 341 26.30 12.28 19.72
N ARG A 342 25.80 13.23 18.93
CA ARG A 342 24.44 13.76 19.11
C ARG A 342 23.39 12.64 19.11
N ALA A 343 23.55 11.62 18.27
CA ALA A 343 22.64 10.48 18.21
C ALA A 343 22.70 9.60 19.48
N HIS A 344 23.90 9.30 19.99
CA HIS A 344 24.08 8.49 21.19
C HIS A 344 23.54 9.17 22.46
N ARG A 345 23.88 10.46 22.68
CA ARG A 345 23.35 11.23 23.81
C ARG A 345 21.83 11.36 23.80
N ARG A 346 21.21 11.37 22.62
CA ARG A 346 19.75 11.51 22.48
C ARG A 346 19.02 10.21 22.80
N ALA A 347 19.56 9.06 22.39
CA ALA A 347 18.94 7.76 22.67
C ALA A 347 19.01 7.36 24.15
N ASN A 348 20.00 7.90 24.87
CA ASN A 348 20.29 7.63 26.29
C ASN A 348 20.01 8.85 27.20
N ALA A 349 19.32 9.87 26.71
CA ALA A 349 18.92 10.99 27.57
C ALA A 349 17.74 10.53 28.45
N ASP A 350 17.96 10.48 29.77
CA ASP A 350 16.87 10.33 30.73
C ASP A 350 15.96 11.57 30.68
N ASP A 351 14.65 11.36 30.71
CA ASP A 351 13.60 12.36 30.47
C ASP A 351 13.61 13.55 31.48
N ASP A 352 14.43 13.48 32.55
CA ASP A 352 14.35 14.37 33.71
C ASP A 352 15.52 15.37 33.89
N GLY A 353 16.58 15.34 33.06
CA GLY A 353 17.82 16.12 33.34
C GLY A 353 18.29 17.17 32.33
N GLY A 354 17.71 17.23 31.11
CA GLY A 354 18.23 18.02 29.98
C GLY A 354 17.39 19.24 29.55
N LYS A 355 17.94 20.10 28.67
CA LYS A 355 17.15 21.14 27.97
C LYS A 355 16.01 20.47 27.20
N LYS A 356 14.76 20.85 27.48
CA LYS A 356 13.56 20.31 26.79
C LYS A 356 13.72 20.39 25.26
N PRO A 357 13.56 19.28 24.52
CA PRO A 357 13.62 19.30 23.06
C PRO A 357 12.52 20.19 22.47
N LEU A 358 12.75 20.73 21.26
CA LEU A 358 11.80 21.63 20.58
C LEU A 358 10.39 21.04 20.49
N GLY A 359 10.27 19.75 20.14
CA GLY A 359 8.98 19.06 20.07
C GLY A 359 8.21 19.06 21.40
N ARG A 360 8.90 18.85 22.54
CA ARG A 360 8.27 18.93 23.86
C ARG A 360 7.82 20.35 24.19
N ARG A 361 8.63 21.37 23.86
CA ARG A 361 8.25 22.77 24.07
C ARG A 361 7.04 23.16 23.23
N TRP A 362 6.96 22.67 21.99
CA TRP A 362 5.82 22.89 21.11
C TRP A 362 4.55 22.25 21.67
N VAL A 363 4.58 20.96 21.99
CA VAL A 363 3.42 20.25 22.52
C VAL A 363 2.98 20.83 23.88
N ASP A 364 3.92 21.19 24.76
CA ASP A 364 3.63 21.86 26.03
C ASP A 364 2.89 23.20 25.79
N THR A 365 3.19 23.90 24.70
CA THR A 365 2.55 25.17 24.33
C THR A 365 1.14 24.95 23.79
N VAL A 366 0.97 23.97 22.89
CA VAL A 366 -0.33 23.58 22.35
C VAL A 366 -1.28 23.14 23.47
N LEU A 367 -0.78 22.33 24.41
CA LEU A 367 -1.56 21.81 25.53
C LEU A 367 -1.99 22.85 26.58
N LYS A 368 -1.34 24.03 26.62
CA LYS A 368 -1.75 25.15 27.48
C LYS A 368 -3.03 25.83 27.00
N ALA A 369 -3.26 25.88 25.68
CA ALA A 369 -4.40 26.56 25.09
C ALA A 369 -5.00 25.75 23.91
N PRO A 370 -5.45 24.50 24.14
CA PRO A 370 -5.83 23.60 23.05
C PRO A 370 -7.01 24.15 22.22
N ILE A 371 -7.97 24.84 22.83
CA ILE A 371 -9.11 25.44 22.11
C ILE A 371 -8.64 26.54 21.14
N ALA A 372 -7.71 27.40 21.56
CA ALA A 372 -7.20 28.49 20.73
C ALA A 372 -6.48 27.94 19.49
N PHE A 373 -5.67 26.89 19.66
CA PHE A 373 -4.99 26.24 18.54
C PHE A 373 -5.97 25.52 17.60
N VAL A 374 -6.99 24.83 18.12
CA VAL A 374 -8.03 24.21 17.27
C VAL A 374 -8.71 25.27 16.41
N ILE A 375 -9.20 26.36 17.01
CA ILE A 375 -9.88 27.43 16.28
C ILE A 375 -8.94 28.10 15.27
N ALA A 376 -7.68 28.37 15.66
CA ALA A 376 -6.72 28.99 14.76
C ALA A 376 -6.40 28.12 13.54
N ILE A 377 -6.17 26.82 13.73
CA ILE A 377 -5.86 25.90 12.63
C ILE A 377 -7.09 25.65 11.75
N VAL A 378 -8.26 25.42 12.34
CA VAL A 378 -9.51 25.26 11.58
C VAL A 378 -9.84 26.53 10.80
N GLY A 379 -9.66 27.71 11.40
CA GLY A 379 -9.85 28.99 10.71
C GLY A 379 -8.83 29.22 9.59
N LEU A 380 -7.55 28.91 9.83
CA LEU A 380 -6.50 29.06 8.82
C LEU A 380 -6.71 28.12 7.63
N LEU A 381 -6.91 26.82 7.86
CA LEU A 381 -7.14 25.85 6.79
C LEU A 381 -8.50 26.05 6.12
N GLY A 382 -9.52 26.46 6.88
CA GLY A 382 -10.82 26.85 6.33
C GLY A 382 -10.71 28.05 5.40
N ALA A 383 -9.94 29.08 5.77
CA ALA A 383 -9.65 30.21 4.90
C ALA A 383 -8.84 29.80 3.66
N ALA A 384 -7.84 28.92 3.83
CA ALA A 384 -7.06 28.38 2.72
C ALA A 384 -7.90 27.50 1.78
N SER A 385 -9.05 26.98 2.23
CA SER A 385 -9.98 26.19 1.42
C SER A 385 -10.96 27.06 0.62
N VAL A 386 -11.10 28.36 0.91
CA VAL A 386 -12.06 29.24 0.22
C VAL A 386 -11.84 29.29 -1.30
N PRO A 387 -10.61 29.38 -1.83
CA PRO A 387 -10.40 29.38 -3.28
C PRO A 387 -10.82 28.06 -3.94
N ALA A 388 -10.90 26.94 -3.20
CA ALA A 388 -11.40 25.68 -3.76
C ALA A 388 -12.88 25.76 -4.22
N LEU A 389 -13.61 26.81 -3.82
CA LEU A 389 -14.98 27.07 -4.31
C LEU A 389 -15.01 27.65 -5.73
N SER A 390 -13.90 28.21 -6.22
CA SER A 390 -13.75 28.69 -7.60
C SER A 390 -12.97 27.70 -8.45
N LEU A 391 -13.02 26.40 -8.09
CA LEU A 391 -12.31 25.35 -8.80
C LEU A 391 -12.88 25.22 -10.21
N ASP A 392 -12.05 25.55 -11.20
CA ASP A 392 -12.34 25.25 -12.60
C ASP A 392 -11.43 24.10 -13.10
N LEU A 393 -12.08 23.11 -13.71
CA LEU A 393 -11.47 21.84 -14.10
C LEU A 393 -11.39 21.73 -15.61
N ASN A 394 -10.23 21.28 -16.12
CA ASN A 394 -10.01 21.02 -17.53
C ASN A 394 -8.93 19.95 -17.76
N LEU A 395 -8.89 19.40 -18.97
CA LEU A 395 -7.78 18.57 -19.44
C LEU A 395 -6.59 19.44 -19.87
N PRO A 396 -5.36 18.88 -19.90
CA PRO A 396 -4.20 19.57 -20.45
C PRO A 396 -4.37 19.84 -21.94
N SER A 397 -4.14 21.10 -22.34
CA SER A 397 -4.05 21.50 -23.75
C SER A 397 -2.69 22.15 -24.02
N ALA A 398 -2.37 22.37 -25.29
CA ALA A 398 -1.18 23.14 -25.71
C ALA A 398 -1.16 24.56 -25.11
N ALA A 399 -2.30 25.08 -24.65
CA ALA A 399 -2.41 26.33 -23.90
C ALA A 399 -1.72 26.28 -22.51
N THR A 400 -1.35 25.10 -22.02
CA THR A 400 -0.70 24.93 -20.71
C THR A 400 0.75 24.48 -20.82
N ASP A 401 1.27 24.37 -22.05
CA ASP A 401 2.65 24.01 -22.32
C ASP A 401 3.61 25.17 -22.02
N PRO A 402 4.90 24.89 -21.72
CA PRO A 402 5.89 25.93 -21.46
C PRO A 402 6.05 26.89 -22.64
N VAL A 403 6.19 28.19 -22.34
CA VAL A 403 6.48 29.23 -23.33
C VAL A 403 7.79 28.90 -24.07
N GLY A 404 7.75 28.93 -25.39
CA GLY A 404 8.86 28.53 -26.27
C GLY A 404 8.88 27.05 -26.66
N SER A 405 7.85 26.28 -26.30
CA SER A 405 7.60 24.97 -26.92
C SER A 405 6.89 25.16 -28.27
N SER A 406 7.20 24.29 -29.24
CA SER A 406 6.56 24.32 -30.57
C SER A 406 5.03 24.23 -30.48
N SER A 407 4.51 23.36 -29.60
CA SER A 407 3.07 23.18 -29.40
C SER A 407 2.40 24.44 -28.84
N ARG A 408 3.08 25.15 -27.92
CA ARG A 408 2.60 26.42 -27.39
C ARG A 408 2.61 27.52 -28.44
N GLU A 409 3.71 27.63 -29.20
CA GLU A 409 3.83 28.59 -30.32
C GLU A 409 2.73 28.36 -31.36
N ALA A 410 2.47 27.10 -31.75
CA ALA A 410 1.40 26.76 -32.69
C ALA A 410 0.02 27.16 -32.16
N TYR A 411 -0.24 26.94 -30.86
CA TYR A 411 -1.49 27.35 -30.22
C TYR A 411 -1.70 28.87 -30.25
N ASP A 412 -0.64 29.62 -29.93
CA ASP A 412 -0.67 31.09 -29.91
C ASP A 412 -0.86 31.65 -31.34
N LEU A 413 -0.13 31.13 -32.34
CA LEU A 413 -0.28 31.51 -33.75
C LEU A 413 -1.69 31.23 -34.31
N ILE A 414 -2.29 30.09 -33.95
CA ILE A 414 -3.68 29.78 -34.33
C ILE A 414 -4.65 30.77 -33.67
N SER A 415 -4.45 31.06 -32.38
CA SER A 415 -5.31 31.99 -31.63
C SER A 415 -5.26 33.39 -32.22
N ASP A 416 -4.08 33.88 -32.58
CA ASP A 416 -3.87 35.22 -33.11
C ASP A 416 -4.35 35.37 -34.55
N GLY A 417 -4.14 34.35 -35.41
CA GLY A 417 -4.53 34.39 -36.81
C GLY A 417 -6.01 34.08 -37.07
N PHE A 418 -6.56 33.06 -36.42
CA PHE A 418 -7.91 32.54 -36.70
C PHE A 418 -8.92 32.82 -35.59
N GLY A 419 -8.45 33.22 -34.40
CA GLY A 419 -9.26 33.35 -33.20
C GLY A 419 -9.10 32.15 -32.26
N PRO A 420 -9.31 32.33 -30.95
CA PRO A 420 -8.95 31.33 -29.95
C PRO A 420 -9.75 30.02 -30.05
N GLY A 421 -10.98 30.05 -30.58
CA GLY A 421 -11.81 28.85 -30.75
C GLY A 421 -11.33 27.85 -31.81
N TYR A 422 -10.46 28.26 -32.74
CA TYR A 422 -9.85 27.35 -33.73
C TYR A 422 -8.93 26.30 -33.10
N ASN A 423 -8.46 26.53 -31.87
CA ASN A 423 -7.68 25.54 -31.13
C ASN A 423 -8.52 24.36 -30.60
N GLY A 424 -9.85 24.43 -30.66
CA GLY A 424 -10.72 23.34 -30.22
C GLY A 424 -12.09 23.41 -30.86
N PRO A 425 -12.20 23.18 -32.18
CA PRO A 425 -13.49 23.10 -32.85
C PRO A 425 -14.34 21.97 -32.24
N LEU A 426 -15.64 22.22 -32.14
CA LEU A 426 -16.64 21.24 -31.76
C LEU A 426 -17.10 20.50 -33.01
N ILE A 427 -17.36 19.20 -32.87
CA ILE A 427 -17.91 18.37 -33.94
C ILE A 427 -19.26 17.88 -33.49
N VAL A 428 -20.31 18.25 -34.23
CA VAL A 428 -21.66 17.77 -34.00
C VAL A 428 -21.94 16.65 -34.98
N THR A 429 -22.09 15.43 -34.48
CA THR A 429 -22.50 14.28 -35.29
C THR A 429 -24.03 14.24 -35.36
N VAL A 430 -24.57 14.03 -36.56
CA VAL A 430 -26.00 13.94 -36.83
C VAL A 430 -26.30 12.58 -37.44
N ASP A 431 -27.20 11.80 -36.82
CA ASP A 431 -27.71 10.56 -37.41
C ASP A 431 -28.74 10.91 -38.49
N ILE A 432 -28.39 10.64 -39.75
CA ILE A 432 -29.22 10.98 -40.92
C ILE A 432 -29.98 9.75 -41.47
N THR A 433 -30.04 8.64 -40.74
CA THR A 433 -30.68 7.39 -41.21
C THR A 433 -32.20 7.50 -41.40
N GLN A 434 -32.84 8.44 -40.70
CA GLN A 434 -34.30 8.63 -40.71
C GLN A 434 -34.77 9.79 -41.60
N THR A 435 -33.86 10.68 -42.04
CA THR A 435 -34.22 11.81 -42.89
C THR A 435 -34.19 11.45 -44.37
N THR A 436 -35.12 12.02 -45.12
CA THR A 436 -35.17 11.95 -46.59
C THR A 436 -34.64 13.22 -47.26
N ASP A 437 -34.50 14.32 -46.51
CA ASP A 437 -34.16 15.66 -46.98
C ASP A 437 -32.85 16.13 -46.29
N ILE A 438 -31.80 15.31 -46.45
CA ILE A 438 -30.54 15.39 -45.68
C ILE A 438 -29.93 16.81 -45.65
N PHE A 439 -29.76 17.45 -46.81
CA PHE A 439 -29.08 18.74 -46.87
C PHE A 439 -29.93 19.88 -46.27
N ASP A 440 -31.24 19.89 -46.54
CA ASP A 440 -32.14 20.92 -45.98
C ASP A 440 -32.23 20.80 -44.45
N ASP A 441 -32.24 19.57 -43.92
CA ASP A 441 -32.24 19.31 -42.48
C ASP A 441 -30.90 19.69 -41.83
N LEU A 442 -29.77 19.39 -42.47
CA LEU A 442 -28.44 19.77 -41.97
C LEU A 442 -28.26 21.30 -41.97
N ASP A 443 -28.72 22.00 -43.01
CA ASP A 443 -28.70 23.46 -43.07
C ASP A 443 -29.58 24.07 -41.97
N ALA A 444 -30.76 23.49 -41.73
CA ALA A 444 -31.66 23.94 -40.67
C ALA A 444 -31.08 23.70 -39.26
N ILE A 445 -30.40 22.57 -39.05
CA ILE A 445 -29.68 22.27 -37.79
C ILE A 445 -28.51 23.23 -37.61
N GLY A 446 -27.69 23.43 -38.65
CA GLY A 446 -26.57 24.36 -38.65
C GLY A 446 -27.01 25.79 -38.35
N ALA A 447 -28.12 26.26 -38.94
CA ALA A 447 -28.67 27.59 -38.67
C ALA A 447 -29.17 27.76 -37.23
N ARG A 448 -29.69 26.71 -36.58
CA ARG A 448 -30.06 26.74 -35.16
C ARG A 448 -28.83 26.83 -34.26
N ILE A 449 -27.79 26.06 -34.58
CA ILE A 449 -26.53 26.08 -33.84
C ILE A 449 -25.85 27.45 -34.00
N GLY A 450 -25.80 28.00 -35.21
CA GLY A 450 -25.22 29.32 -35.50
C GLY A 450 -25.97 30.50 -34.88
N ALA A 451 -27.15 30.28 -34.30
CA ALA A 451 -27.89 31.28 -33.54
C ALA A 451 -27.57 31.28 -32.04
N LEU A 452 -26.75 30.32 -31.56
CA LEU A 452 -26.27 30.28 -30.19
C LEU A 452 -25.20 31.35 -29.96
N ASP A 453 -25.11 31.83 -28.73
CA ASP A 453 -24.03 32.74 -28.31
C ASP A 453 -22.66 31.99 -28.36
N ASP A 454 -21.57 32.73 -28.58
CA ASP A 454 -20.19 32.21 -28.66
C ASP A 454 -19.89 31.32 -29.89
N VAL A 455 -20.70 31.37 -30.95
CA VAL A 455 -20.44 30.68 -32.23
C VAL A 455 -19.84 31.64 -33.25
N ALA A 456 -18.58 31.44 -33.62
CA ALA A 456 -17.90 32.21 -34.66
C ALA A 456 -18.24 31.72 -36.07
N TYR A 457 -18.29 30.39 -36.23
CA TYR A 457 -18.52 29.75 -37.53
C TYR A 457 -19.20 28.38 -37.38
N VAL A 458 -20.07 28.06 -38.33
CA VAL A 458 -20.68 26.74 -38.48
C VAL A 458 -20.43 26.28 -39.91
N GLY A 459 -19.74 25.15 -40.06
CA GLY A 459 -19.46 24.55 -41.36
C GLY A 459 -20.70 23.86 -41.93
N ASP A 460 -20.71 23.72 -43.25
CA ASP A 460 -21.75 22.97 -43.95
C ASP A 460 -21.76 21.51 -43.47
N GLY A 461 -22.96 20.95 -43.30
CA GLY A 461 -23.11 19.56 -42.88
C GLY A 461 -22.57 18.61 -43.94
N MET A 462 -21.58 17.78 -43.57
CA MET A 462 -20.96 16.81 -44.48
C MET A 462 -21.44 15.39 -44.18
N PRO A 463 -22.26 14.79 -45.06
CA PRO A 463 -22.62 13.38 -44.96
C PRO A 463 -21.42 12.48 -45.21
N ASN A 464 -21.37 11.37 -44.51
CA ASN A 464 -20.38 10.34 -44.75
C ASN A 464 -20.69 9.53 -46.04
N PRO A 465 -19.75 8.72 -46.55
CA PRO A 465 -19.96 7.95 -47.77
C PRO A 465 -21.14 6.94 -47.73
N THR A 466 -21.50 6.42 -46.54
CA THR A 466 -22.64 5.49 -46.39
C THR A 466 -23.97 6.20 -46.12
N VAL A 467 -23.96 7.53 -46.01
CA VAL A 467 -25.14 8.41 -45.87
C VAL A 467 -26.02 8.02 -44.68
N ASP A 468 -25.38 7.66 -43.58
CA ASP A 468 -26.00 7.29 -42.31
C ASP A 468 -25.60 8.24 -41.17
N THR A 469 -24.50 8.99 -41.32
CA THR A 469 -24.07 10.02 -40.37
C THR A 469 -23.55 11.25 -41.10
N ALA A 470 -23.85 12.43 -40.59
CA ALA A 470 -23.23 13.68 -41.04
C ALA A 470 -22.48 14.35 -39.90
N ILE A 471 -21.50 15.18 -40.23
CA ILE A 471 -20.76 16.01 -39.29
C ILE A 471 -20.99 17.48 -39.60
N ILE A 472 -21.19 18.28 -38.55
CA ILE A 472 -21.21 19.74 -38.62
C ILE A 472 -20.09 20.23 -37.72
N GLN A 473 -19.13 20.95 -38.29
CA GLN A 473 -18.06 21.58 -37.52
C GLN A 473 -18.55 22.92 -36.97
N VAL A 474 -18.29 23.18 -35.69
CA VAL A 474 -18.67 24.44 -35.04
C VAL A 474 -17.42 25.02 -34.41
N ILE A 475 -17.09 26.26 -34.75
CA ILE A 475 -15.94 26.98 -34.22
C ILE A 475 -16.47 28.02 -33.22
N PRO A 476 -16.10 27.93 -31.94
CA PRO A 476 -16.46 28.93 -30.94
C PRO A 476 -15.74 30.27 -31.16
N GLU A 477 -16.27 31.36 -30.60
CA GLU A 477 -15.53 32.64 -30.51
C GLU A 477 -14.45 32.58 -29.42
N SER A 478 -14.73 31.88 -28.31
CA SER A 478 -13.85 31.75 -27.15
C SER A 478 -12.91 30.53 -27.20
N ALA A 479 -11.92 30.48 -26.30
CA ALA A 479 -10.94 29.40 -26.24
C ALA A 479 -11.56 28.08 -25.72
N PRO A 480 -10.98 26.90 -26.06
CA PRO A 480 -11.51 25.59 -25.65
C PRO A 480 -11.63 25.40 -24.13
N ASP A 481 -10.84 26.13 -23.35
CA ASP A 481 -10.85 26.12 -21.90
C ASP A 481 -11.66 27.23 -21.24
N ASP A 482 -12.22 28.16 -22.01
CA ASP A 482 -13.07 29.24 -21.53
C ASP A 482 -14.42 28.70 -21.04
N PRO A 483 -14.94 29.19 -19.89
CA PRO A 483 -16.31 28.92 -19.46
C PRO A 483 -17.39 29.17 -20.52
N ALA A 484 -17.20 30.15 -21.43
CA ALA A 484 -18.14 30.44 -22.51
C ALA A 484 -18.28 29.26 -23.49
N THR A 485 -17.17 28.67 -23.97
CA THR A 485 -17.21 27.49 -24.83
C THR A 485 -17.85 26.30 -24.11
N LYS A 486 -17.62 26.13 -22.80
CA LYS A 486 -18.27 25.06 -22.03
C LYS A 486 -19.80 25.22 -22.02
N GLN A 487 -20.27 26.44 -21.85
CA GLN A 487 -21.70 26.77 -21.91
C GLN A 487 -22.28 26.58 -23.33
N LEU A 488 -21.50 26.85 -24.38
CA LEU A 488 -21.90 26.56 -25.76
C LEU A 488 -22.13 25.06 -25.99
N VAL A 489 -21.23 24.19 -25.52
CA VAL A 489 -21.42 22.72 -25.62
C VAL A 489 -22.70 22.28 -24.92
N GLU A 490 -22.94 22.75 -23.70
CA GLU A 490 -24.19 22.47 -22.97
C GLU A 490 -25.41 22.99 -23.75
N SER A 491 -25.33 24.18 -24.33
CA SER A 491 -26.42 24.77 -25.13
C SER A 491 -26.73 23.97 -26.40
N ILE A 492 -25.70 23.46 -27.10
CA ILE A 492 -25.90 22.56 -28.25
C ILE A 492 -26.56 21.25 -27.81
N ARG A 493 -26.16 20.68 -26.67
CA ARG A 493 -26.79 19.47 -26.11
C ARG A 493 -28.24 19.70 -25.70
N GLU A 494 -28.58 20.87 -25.18
CA GLU A 494 -29.96 21.24 -24.85
C GLU A 494 -30.87 21.33 -26.09
N LEU A 495 -30.31 21.51 -27.30
CA LEU A 495 -31.06 21.48 -28.55
C LEU A 495 -31.40 20.06 -29.04
N GLU A 496 -30.70 19.03 -28.57
CA GLU A 496 -30.85 17.64 -29.04
C GLU A 496 -32.30 17.14 -28.99
N PRO A 497 -33.06 17.30 -27.88
CA PRO A 497 -34.43 16.80 -27.82
C PRO A 497 -35.36 17.51 -28.81
N GLY A 498 -35.10 18.79 -29.10
CA GLY A 498 -35.86 19.58 -30.06
C GLY A 498 -35.54 19.21 -31.51
N ILE A 499 -34.26 18.99 -31.81
CA ILE A 499 -33.80 18.55 -33.13
C ILE A 499 -34.31 17.13 -33.43
N GLN A 500 -34.22 16.21 -32.46
CA GLN A 500 -34.77 14.86 -32.59
C GLN A 500 -36.29 14.88 -32.83
N ALA A 501 -37.03 15.76 -32.15
CA ALA A 501 -38.48 15.86 -32.31
C ALA A 501 -38.90 16.44 -33.67
N ASP A 502 -38.15 17.43 -34.19
CA ASP A 502 -38.48 18.14 -35.42
C ASP A 502 -38.03 17.40 -36.69
N PHE A 503 -36.84 16.80 -36.66
CA PHE A 503 -36.18 16.21 -37.84
C PHE A 503 -36.03 14.69 -37.76
N GLY A 504 -36.27 14.07 -36.60
CA GLY A 504 -36.09 12.62 -36.42
C GLY A 504 -34.63 12.16 -36.38
N THR A 505 -33.69 13.11 -36.34
CA THR A 505 -32.23 12.89 -36.37
C THR A 505 -31.63 13.24 -35.02
N PRO A 506 -31.21 12.28 -34.17
CA PRO A 506 -30.49 12.60 -32.94
C PRO A 506 -29.11 13.22 -33.27
N ILE A 507 -28.67 14.13 -32.42
CA ILE A 507 -27.34 14.76 -32.51
C ILE A 507 -26.49 14.42 -31.29
N ALA A 508 -25.18 14.43 -31.45
CA ALA A 508 -24.24 14.32 -30.34
C ALA A 508 -23.06 15.27 -30.56
N VAL A 509 -22.52 15.83 -29.47
CA VAL A 509 -21.43 16.79 -29.52
C VAL A 509 -20.14 16.15 -29.04
N THR A 510 -19.09 16.30 -29.84
CA THR A 510 -17.73 15.89 -29.52
C THR A 510 -16.72 16.97 -29.89
N GLY A 511 -15.43 16.64 -29.79
CA GLY A 511 -14.32 17.58 -29.81
C GLY A 511 -13.70 17.71 -28.42
N TYR A 512 -12.51 18.31 -28.38
CA TYR A 512 -11.68 18.38 -27.16
C TYR A 512 -12.45 18.93 -25.95
N THR A 513 -13.19 20.04 -26.13
CA THR A 513 -13.94 20.68 -25.03
C THR A 513 -15.09 19.81 -24.53
N ALA A 514 -15.86 19.17 -25.43
CA ALA A 514 -16.95 18.28 -25.06
C ALA A 514 -16.43 17.03 -24.31
N VAL A 515 -15.31 16.45 -24.76
CA VAL A 515 -14.60 15.38 -24.05
C VAL A 515 -14.17 15.86 -22.66
N SER A 516 -13.54 17.02 -22.58
CA SER A 516 -13.10 17.58 -21.30
C SER A 516 -14.24 17.80 -20.31
N ILE A 517 -15.40 18.31 -20.77
CA ILE A 517 -16.60 18.50 -19.94
C ILE A 517 -17.10 17.15 -19.43
N ASP A 518 -17.28 16.16 -20.31
CA ASP A 518 -17.77 14.83 -19.93
C ASP A 518 -16.86 14.15 -18.91
N ILE A 519 -15.55 14.24 -19.13
CA ILE A 519 -14.54 13.72 -18.20
C ILE A 519 -14.60 14.45 -16.86
N SER A 520 -14.64 15.78 -16.89
CA SER A 520 -14.68 16.61 -15.67
C SER A 520 -15.95 16.36 -14.86
N GLN A 521 -17.10 16.20 -15.52
CA GLN A 521 -18.37 15.89 -14.87
C GLN A 521 -18.37 14.49 -14.27
N ARG A 522 -17.93 13.47 -15.04
CA ARG A 522 -17.78 12.09 -14.54
C ARG A 522 -16.86 12.00 -13.33
N LEU A 523 -15.74 12.72 -13.34
CA LEU A 523 -14.82 12.80 -12.22
C LEU A 523 -15.44 13.51 -11.01
N SER A 524 -16.12 14.63 -11.25
CA SER A 524 -16.78 15.41 -10.19
C SER A 524 -17.89 14.60 -9.50
N ASP A 525 -18.70 13.89 -10.28
CA ASP A 525 -19.75 12.99 -9.76
C ASP A 525 -19.15 11.82 -8.96
N ALA A 526 -17.95 11.36 -9.33
CA ALA A 526 -17.24 10.30 -8.64
C ALA A 526 -16.52 10.75 -7.35
N LEU A 527 -16.25 12.05 -7.16
CA LEU A 527 -15.52 12.55 -5.99
C LEU A 527 -16.17 12.16 -4.66
N VAL A 528 -17.49 12.33 -4.54
CA VAL A 528 -18.21 12.03 -3.30
C VAL A 528 -18.26 10.53 -3.00
N PRO A 529 -18.67 9.65 -3.94
CA PRO A 529 -18.57 8.20 -3.76
C PRO A 529 -17.14 7.74 -3.42
N PHE A 530 -16.15 8.25 -4.14
CA PHE A 530 -14.74 7.93 -3.90
C PHE A 530 -14.30 8.31 -2.49
N ALA A 531 -14.58 9.56 -2.08
CA ALA A 531 -14.25 10.05 -0.75
C ALA A 531 -14.94 9.22 0.34
N LEU A 532 -16.23 8.87 0.17
CA LEU A 532 -16.95 8.03 1.12
C LEU A 532 -16.34 6.63 1.25
N ILE A 533 -15.90 6.03 0.16
CA ILE A 533 -15.29 4.70 0.17
C ILE A 533 -13.90 4.75 0.81
N VAL A 534 -13.03 5.65 0.37
CA VAL A 534 -11.65 5.73 0.87
C VAL A 534 -11.61 6.19 2.33
N VAL A 535 -12.35 7.25 2.67
CA VAL A 535 -12.45 7.74 4.06
C VAL A 535 -13.22 6.74 4.93
N GLY A 536 -14.25 6.07 4.40
CA GLY A 536 -15.00 5.06 5.14
C GLY A 536 -14.16 3.82 5.46
N LEU A 537 -13.50 3.25 4.46
CA LEU A 537 -12.68 2.04 4.62
C LEU A 537 -11.47 2.29 5.52
N SER A 538 -10.90 3.48 5.44
CA SER A 538 -9.81 3.88 6.33
C SER A 538 -10.24 4.17 7.76
N ILE A 539 -11.43 4.74 7.98
CA ILE A 539 -12.02 4.85 9.32
C ILE A 539 -12.15 3.44 9.93
N VAL A 540 -12.65 2.46 9.17
CA VAL A 540 -12.76 1.06 9.60
C VAL A 540 -11.39 0.49 9.94
N LEU A 541 -10.41 0.72 9.06
CA LEU A 541 -9.06 0.21 9.24
C LEU A 541 -8.36 0.83 10.46
N LEU A 542 -8.44 2.15 10.65
CA LEU A 542 -7.92 2.80 11.87
C LEU A 542 -8.69 2.39 13.13
N LEU A 543 -9.99 2.14 13.03
CA LEU A 543 -10.82 1.67 14.13
C LEU A 543 -10.33 0.31 14.64
N ILE A 544 -9.95 -0.60 13.73
CA ILE A 544 -9.33 -1.89 14.06
C ILE A 544 -8.03 -1.67 14.84
N VAL A 545 -7.19 -0.72 14.41
CA VAL A 545 -5.88 -0.50 15.01
C VAL A 545 -5.92 0.23 16.33
N PHE A 546 -6.53 1.41 16.38
CA PHE A 546 -6.56 2.22 17.59
C PHE A 546 -7.58 1.73 18.60
N ARG A 547 -8.48 0.83 18.19
CA ARG A 547 -9.62 0.38 18.99
C ARG A 547 -10.30 1.58 19.66
N SER A 548 -10.53 2.64 18.88
CA SER A 548 -11.14 3.91 19.29
C SER A 548 -11.97 4.49 18.15
N VAL A 549 -13.14 5.04 18.45
CA VAL A 549 -14.01 5.71 17.45
C VAL A 549 -13.58 7.16 17.22
N PHE A 550 -13.11 7.84 18.26
CA PHE A 550 -12.76 9.26 18.16
C PHE A 550 -11.54 9.48 17.27
N VAL A 551 -10.49 8.65 17.44
CA VAL A 551 -9.21 8.79 16.73
C VAL A 551 -9.39 8.75 15.19
N PRO A 552 -10.08 7.74 14.61
CA PRO A 552 -10.33 7.69 13.17
C PRO A 552 -11.15 8.88 12.65
N VAL A 553 -12.23 9.23 13.35
CA VAL A 553 -13.11 10.32 12.90
C VAL A 553 -12.38 11.67 12.90
N LYS A 554 -11.62 11.98 13.95
CA LYS A 554 -10.83 13.22 13.97
C LYS A 554 -9.73 13.23 12.91
N ALA A 555 -9.15 12.06 12.59
CA ALA A 555 -8.10 11.94 11.60
C ALA A 555 -8.66 12.18 10.20
N ALA A 556 -9.82 11.57 9.88
CA ALA A 556 -10.55 11.81 8.65
C ALA A 556 -10.93 13.30 8.47
N LEU A 557 -11.45 13.96 9.51
CA LEU A 557 -11.80 15.39 9.44
C LEU A 557 -10.57 16.28 9.26
N GLY A 558 -9.47 16.00 9.98
CA GLY A 558 -8.21 16.73 9.82
C GLY A 558 -7.60 16.56 8.42
N PHE A 559 -7.67 15.35 7.88
CA PHE A 559 -7.28 15.06 6.51
C PHE A 559 -8.11 15.87 5.50
N LEU A 560 -9.44 15.82 5.59
CA LEU A 560 -10.33 16.54 4.67
C LEU A 560 -10.02 18.04 4.68
N LEU A 561 -9.80 18.61 5.86
CA LEU A 561 -9.44 20.01 6.02
C LEU A 561 -8.07 20.34 5.38
N SER A 562 -7.10 19.42 5.42
CA SER A 562 -5.80 19.59 4.75
C SER A 562 -5.91 19.46 3.24
N ALA A 563 -6.71 18.50 2.76
CA ALA A 563 -6.93 18.27 1.33
C ALA A 563 -7.66 19.46 0.68
N PHE A 564 -8.75 19.95 1.27
CA PHE A 564 -9.44 21.15 0.79
C PHE A 564 -8.55 22.39 0.87
N GLY A 565 -7.74 22.52 1.93
CA GLY A 565 -6.77 23.60 2.03
C GLY A 565 -5.71 23.53 0.93
N ALA A 566 -5.23 22.34 0.58
CA ALA A 566 -4.26 22.15 -0.49
C ALA A 566 -4.85 22.44 -1.87
N ILE A 567 -6.09 22.00 -2.14
CA ILE A 567 -6.83 22.36 -3.36
C ILE A 567 -6.97 23.88 -3.42
N GLY A 568 -7.42 24.54 -2.34
CA GLY A 568 -7.61 25.99 -2.35
C GLY A 568 -6.31 26.78 -2.53
N VAL A 569 -5.20 26.35 -1.93
CA VAL A 569 -3.89 26.98 -2.22
C VAL A 569 -3.44 26.74 -3.66
N THR A 570 -3.72 25.55 -4.21
CA THR A 570 -3.44 25.25 -5.63
C THR A 570 -4.27 26.15 -6.54
N VAL A 571 -5.56 26.36 -6.25
CA VAL A 571 -6.41 27.31 -6.97
C VAL A 571 -5.88 28.74 -6.87
N ALA A 572 -5.49 29.19 -5.68
CA ALA A 572 -4.96 30.54 -5.52
C ALA A 572 -3.68 30.77 -6.33
N VAL A 573 -2.80 29.78 -6.43
CA VAL A 573 -1.53 29.89 -7.16
C VAL A 573 -1.71 29.69 -8.66
N PHE A 574 -2.38 28.62 -9.07
CA PHE A 574 -2.49 28.21 -10.47
C PHE A 574 -3.67 28.85 -11.20
N GLN A 575 -4.78 29.18 -10.54
CA GLN A 575 -5.91 29.83 -11.22
C GLN A 575 -5.93 31.34 -11.00
N TRP A 576 -5.71 31.80 -9.76
CA TRP A 576 -5.70 33.23 -9.45
C TRP A 576 -4.33 33.91 -9.68
N GLY A 577 -3.29 33.13 -9.97
CA GLY A 577 -1.96 33.63 -10.29
C GLY A 577 -1.14 34.13 -9.09
N TRP A 578 -1.47 33.76 -7.85
CA TRP A 578 -0.68 34.19 -6.69
C TRP A 578 0.72 33.54 -6.73
N PHE A 579 1.77 34.36 -6.71
CA PHE A 579 3.17 33.90 -6.82
C PHE A 579 3.50 33.14 -8.12
N ALA A 580 2.66 33.29 -9.16
CA ALA A 580 2.85 32.67 -10.48
C ALA A 580 4.24 32.94 -11.07
N ASP A 581 4.63 34.22 -11.15
CA ASP A 581 5.95 34.65 -11.67
C ASP A 581 7.13 34.03 -10.92
N LEU A 582 7.03 33.88 -9.60
CA LEU A 582 8.12 33.35 -8.76
C LEU A 582 8.34 31.85 -9.01
N LEU A 583 7.28 31.13 -9.38
CA LEU A 583 7.26 29.70 -9.61
C LEU A 583 7.30 29.34 -11.10
N HIS A 584 7.36 30.35 -11.99
CA HIS A 584 7.23 30.20 -13.45
C HIS A 584 5.97 29.40 -13.82
N ILE A 585 4.84 29.74 -13.20
CA ILE A 585 3.54 29.12 -13.47
C ILE A 585 2.73 30.08 -14.33
N GLU A 586 2.22 29.60 -15.46
CA GLU A 586 1.18 30.31 -16.19
C GLU A 586 -0.18 30.03 -15.55
N PRO A 587 -0.97 31.06 -15.19
CA PRO A 587 -2.29 30.85 -14.61
C PRO A 587 -3.24 30.18 -15.62
N GLY A 588 -3.96 29.15 -15.17
CA GLY A 588 -4.88 28.38 -16.00
C GLY A 588 -5.76 27.43 -15.18
N PRO A 589 -6.65 26.67 -15.84
CA PRO A 589 -7.52 25.70 -15.16
C PRO A 589 -6.73 24.56 -14.50
N ILE A 590 -7.34 23.92 -13.49
CA ILE A 590 -6.74 22.79 -12.80
C ILE A 590 -7.12 21.49 -13.51
N LEU A 591 -6.20 20.51 -13.52
CA LEU A 591 -6.49 19.18 -14.05
C LEU A 591 -7.73 18.54 -13.42
N SER A 592 -8.63 18.04 -14.27
CA SER A 592 -9.91 17.46 -13.84
C SER A 592 -9.79 16.33 -12.82
N PHE A 593 -8.74 15.52 -12.89
CA PHE A 593 -8.53 14.39 -11.96
C PHE A 593 -7.65 14.71 -10.74
N LEU A 594 -7.08 15.93 -10.65
CA LEU A 594 -6.23 16.32 -9.52
C LEU A 594 -6.95 16.20 -8.17
N PRO A 595 -8.23 16.61 -7.99
CA PRO A 595 -8.89 16.49 -6.70
C PRO A 595 -9.03 15.04 -6.21
N ILE A 596 -9.42 14.11 -7.10
CA ILE A 596 -9.55 12.69 -6.76
C ILE A 596 -8.17 12.13 -6.41
N LEU A 597 -7.16 12.41 -7.25
CA LEU A 597 -5.81 11.90 -7.05
C LEU A 597 -5.18 12.44 -5.76
N LEU A 598 -5.33 13.74 -5.51
CA LEU A 598 -4.84 14.39 -4.30
C LEU A 598 -5.50 13.76 -3.06
N MET A 599 -6.81 13.55 -3.11
CA MET A 599 -7.53 12.87 -2.04
C MET A 599 -7.03 11.44 -1.83
N ALA A 600 -6.83 10.65 -2.90
CA ALA A 600 -6.33 9.28 -2.80
C ALA A 600 -4.93 9.22 -2.15
N VAL A 601 -4.01 10.02 -2.69
CA VAL A 601 -2.59 9.99 -2.33
C VAL A 601 -2.37 10.62 -0.96
N LEU A 602 -2.85 11.85 -0.73
CA LEU A 602 -2.70 12.50 0.57
C LEU A 602 -3.35 11.70 1.67
N PHE A 603 -4.50 11.06 1.40
CA PHE A 603 -5.16 10.25 2.41
C PHE A 603 -4.23 9.13 2.86
N GLY A 604 -3.74 8.33 1.92
CA GLY A 604 -2.78 7.27 2.21
C GLY A 604 -1.58 7.77 3.01
N LEU A 605 -0.89 8.81 2.49
CA LEU A 605 0.33 9.34 3.10
C LEU A 605 0.10 9.95 4.49
N ALA A 606 -1.06 10.57 4.70
CA ALA A 606 -1.43 11.15 5.98
C ALA A 606 -1.56 10.04 7.05
N MET A 607 -2.17 8.90 6.73
CA MET A 607 -2.49 7.93 7.79
C MET A 607 -1.26 7.37 8.50
N ASP A 608 -0.13 7.30 7.82
CA ASP A 608 1.11 6.69 8.31
C ASP A 608 1.60 7.37 9.59
N TYR A 609 1.67 8.69 9.58
CA TYR A 609 2.11 9.46 10.73
C TYR A 609 1.08 9.49 11.86
N GLU A 610 -0.21 9.31 11.54
CA GLU A 610 -1.26 9.19 12.55
C GLU A 610 -0.96 7.98 13.39
N VAL A 611 -0.62 6.90 12.69
CA VAL A 611 -0.35 5.63 13.32
C VAL A 611 0.86 5.74 14.22
N PHE A 612 1.96 6.34 13.75
CA PHE A 612 3.16 6.51 14.57
C PHE A 612 2.94 7.43 15.78
N LEU A 613 2.27 8.57 15.59
CA LEU A 613 2.09 9.56 16.63
C LEU A 613 1.10 9.09 17.69
N VAL A 614 -0.06 8.58 17.27
CA VAL A 614 -1.13 8.15 18.18
C VAL A 614 -0.83 6.81 18.82
N SER A 615 -0.15 5.87 18.15
CA SER A 615 0.28 4.63 18.79
C SER A 615 1.26 4.91 19.94
N GLY A 616 2.22 5.81 19.75
CA GLY A 616 3.11 6.24 20.85
C GLY A 616 2.36 6.88 22.03
N MET A 617 1.30 7.66 21.75
CA MET A 617 0.42 8.20 22.80
C MET A 617 -0.40 7.12 23.50
N ARG A 618 -0.87 6.12 22.75
CA ARG A 618 -1.65 4.99 23.27
C ARG A 618 -0.81 4.11 24.17
N GLU A 619 0.42 3.77 23.76
CA GLU A 619 1.37 2.96 24.53
C GLU A 619 1.61 3.59 25.91
N GLU A 620 1.87 4.90 25.96
CA GLU A 620 2.03 5.62 27.24
C GLU A 620 0.71 5.70 28.03
N PHE A 621 -0.43 5.84 27.37
CA PHE A 621 -1.72 5.86 28.04
C PHE A 621 -2.05 4.51 28.70
N VAL A 622 -1.86 3.40 27.99
CA VAL A 622 -2.07 2.03 28.49
C VAL A 622 -1.14 1.76 29.67
N ARG A 623 0.15 2.11 29.55
CA ARG A 623 1.11 2.01 30.65
C ARG A 623 0.71 2.85 31.86
N SER A 624 0.26 4.09 31.65
CA SER A 624 -0.22 4.95 32.74
C SER A 624 -1.48 4.39 33.42
N LYS A 625 -2.33 3.69 32.69
CA LYS A 625 -3.55 3.06 33.19
C LYS A 625 -3.25 1.86 34.09
N GLN A 626 -2.17 1.12 33.82
CA GLN A 626 -1.69 0.06 34.72
C GLN A 626 -1.22 0.61 36.07
N GLN A 627 -0.68 1.84 36.09
CA GLN A 627 -0.15 2.47 37.30
C GLN A 627 -1.19 3.29 38.09
N THR A 628 -2.18 3.89 37.42
CA THR A 628 -3.19 4.74 38.07
C THR A 628 -4.59 4.48 37.48
N PRO A 629 -5.62 4.20 38.32
CA PRO A 629 -6.99 4.06 37.86
C PRO A 629 -7.46 5.32 37.11
N GLY A 630 -7.70 5.20 35.81
CA GLY A 630 -8.14 6.31 34.94
C GLY A 630 -7.08 6.94 34.04
N GLY A 631 -5.81 6.51 34.16
CA GLY A 631 -4.68 6.93 33.31
C GLY A 631 -4.35 8.43 33.38
N ARG A 632 -3.27 8.85 32.72
CA ARG A 632 -2.85 10.26 32.63
C ARG A 632 -2.79 10.72 31.16
N PRO A 633 -3.93 11.11 30.55
CA PRO A 633 -4.00 11.40 29.11
C PRO A 633 -3.03 12.49 28.65
N ARG A 634 -2.87 13.57 29.43
CA ARG A 634 -1.95 14.67 29.07
C ARG A 634 -0.48 14.25 29.08
N GLU A 635 -0.05 13.50 30.09
CA GLU A 635 1.32 12.98 30.14
C GLU A 635 1.56 12.00 28.99
N ALA A 636 0.58 11.14 28.70
CA ALA A 636 0.63 10.23 27.56
C ALA A 636 0.81 10.94 26.21
N ILE A 637 0.09 12.05 25.99
CA ILE A 637 0.27 12.89 24.80
C ILE A 637 1.69 13.46 24.74
N VAL A 638 2.22 14.00 25.84
CA VAL A 638 3.55 14.63 25.87
C VAL A 638 4.67 13.62 25.59
N HIS A 639 4.70 12.51 26.33
CA HIS A 639 5.78 11.51 26.22
C HIS A 639 5.70 10.72 24.90
N GLY A 640 4.48 10.38 24.44
CA GLY A 640 4.26 9.75 23.13
C GLY A 640 4.68 10.67 21.98
N PHE A 641 4.29 11.94 22.03
CA PHE A 641 4.67 12.93 21.01
C PHE A 641 6.17 13.19 20.95
N GLN A 642 6.86 13.24 22.10
CA GLN A 642 8.28 13.56 22.15
C GLN A 642 9.15 12.61 21.32
N HIS A 643 8.84 11.32 21.32
CA HIS A 643 9.59 10.30 20.59
C HIS A 643 9.28 10.31 19.09
N ALA A 644 8.02 10.52 18.72
CA ALA A 644 7.58 10.51 17.32
C ALA A 644 7.90 11.82 16.58
N ALA A 645 7.77 12.97 17.25
CA ALA A 645 7.78 14.29 16.61
C ALA A 645 8.99 14.54 15.70
N ARG A 646 10.19 14.13 16.13
CA ARG A 646 11.42 14.36 15.34
C ARG A 646 11.45 13.54 14.05
N VAL A 647 11.05 12.27 14.12
CA VAL A 647 11.07 11.38 12.96
C VAL A 647 10.01 11.85 11.97
N VAL A 648 8.81 12.18 12.46
CA VAL A 648 7.72 12.70 11.64
C VAL A 648 8.09 14.05 11.00
N THR A 649 8.73 14.97 11.72
CA THR A 649 9.20 16.23 11.10
C THR A 649 10.23 16.00 10.00
N ALA A 650 11.16 15.05 10.19
CA ALA A 650 12.15 14.74 9.16
C ALA A 650 11.50 14.11 7.93
N ALA A 651 10.60 13.16 8.14
CA ALA A 651 9.81 12.50 7.10
C ALA A 651 8.96 13.52 6.31
N ALA A 652 8.21 14.38 7.01
CA ALA A 652 7.39 15.41 6.40
C ALA A 652 8.21 16.41 5.57
N LEU A 653 9.39 16.81 6.03
CA LEU A 653 10.29 17.67 5.26
C LEU A 653 10.82 16.95 4.02
N ILE A 654 11.17 15.67 4.12
CA ILE A 654 11.63 14.87 2.99
C ILE A 654 10.52 14.79 1.94
N MET A 655 9.31 14.39 2.32
CA MET A 655 8.18 14.29 1.39
C MET A 655 7.87 15.66 0.76
N PHE A 656 7.83 16.73 1.56
CA PHE A 656 7.63 18.08 1.04
C PHE A 656 8.66 18.43 -0.04
N PHE A 657 9.96 18.24 0.21
CA PHE A 657 10.99 18.57 -0.76
C PHE A 657 11.01 17.62 -1.97
N VAL A 658 10.69 16.34 -1.79
CA VAL A 658 10.58 15.38 -2.90
C VAL A 658 9.46 15.79 -3.84
N PHE A 659 8.26 16.11 -3.33
CA PHE A 659 7.16 16.60 -4.16
C PHE A 659 7.48 17.98 -4.75
N PHE A 660 7.99 18.91 -3.93
CA PHE A 660 8.30 20.26 -4.38
C PHE A 660 9.39 20.31 -5.45
N ALA A 661 10.28 19.31 -5.52
CA ALA A 661 11.30 19.22 -6.57
C ALA A 661 10.71 19.04 -7.98
N PHE A 662 9.49 18.53 -8.11
CA PHE A 662 8.80 18.40 -9.41
C PHE A 662 8.07 19.68 -9.84
N VAL A 663 8.04 20.72 -9.00
CA VAL A 663 7.36 21.98 -9.34
C VAL A 663 8.13 22.80 -10.39
N PRO A 664 9.46 23.02 -10.31
CA PRO A 664 10.13 23.95 -11.23
C PRO A 664 10.21 23.49 -12.70
N GLU A 665 10.41 22.20 -12.96
CA GLU A 665 10.68 21.64 -14.31
C GLU A 665 9.62 20.61 -14.77
N GLY A 666 8.58 20.32 -13.98
CA GLY A 666 7.53 19.41 -14.42
C GLY A 666 6.73 19.99 -15.59
N SER A 667 6.29 19.14 -16.52
CA SER A 667 5.27 19.53 -17.51
C SER A 667 4.02 20.05 -16.80
N GLY A 668 3.22 20.88 -17.49
CA GLY A 668 2.06 21.58 -16.93
C GLY A 668 1.21 20.73 -15.96
N PRO A 669 0.83 19.49 -16.33
CA PRO A 669 0.02 18.63 -15.48
C PRO A 669 0.69 18.20 -14.17
N ILE A 670 1.96 17.80 -14.24
CA ILE A 670 2.70 17.28 -13.08
C ILE A 670 2.97 18.39 -12.07
N LYS A 671 3.26 19.59 -12.55
CA LYS A 671 3.57 20.75 -11.71
C LYS A 671 2.43 21.04 -10.73
N GLY A 672 1.18 21.01 -11.20
CA GLY A 672 -0.01 21.17 -10.36
C GLY A 672 -0.16 20.05 -9.32
N ILE A 673 0.00 18.79 -9.73
CA ILE A 673 -0.12 17.61 -8.84
C ILE A 673 0.95 17.65 -7.75
N ALA A 674 2.21 17.86 -8.14
CA ALA A 674 3.36 17.91 -7.24
C ALA A 674 3.22 19.05 -6.21
N PHE A 675 2.80 20.23 -6.66
CA PHE A 675 2.54 21.36 -5.76
C PHE A 675 1.43 21.06 -4.77
N ALA A 676 0.28 20.56 -5.25
CA ALA A 676 -0.86 20.23 -4.40
C ALA A 676 -0.49 19.18 -3.35
N LEU A 677 0.27 18.14 -3.73
CA LEU A 677 0.77 17.12 -2.80
C LEU A 677 1.76 17.68 -1.79
N ALA A 678 2.69 18.54 -2.20
CA ALA A 678 3.65 19.18 -1.31
C ALA A 678 2.93 20.02 -0.23
N ILE A 679 1.99 20.88 -0.64
CA ILE A 679 1.20 21.70 0.29
C ILE A 679 0.31 20.84 1.17
N GLY A 680 -0.36 19.84 0.60
CA GLY A 680 -1.21 18.92 1.35
C GLY A 680 -0.47 18.17 2.44
N VAL A 681 0.72 17.63 2.13
CA VAL A 681 1.58 17.00 3.13
C VAL A 681 2.07 18.00 4.18
N ALA A 682 2.41 19.23 3.79
CA ALA A 682 2.82 20.25 4.75
C ALA A 682 1.69 20.63 5.71
N PHE A 683 0.48 20.84 5.21
CA PHE A 683 -0.71 21.12 6.02
C PHE A 683 -1.05 19.97 6.95
N ASP A 684 -1.09 18.75 6.41
CA ASP A 684 -1.36 17.57 7.20
C ASP A 684 -0.31 17.36 8.29
N ALA A 685 0.98 17.33 7.94
CA ALA A 685 2.03 17.01 8.89
C ALA A 685 2.21 18.11 9.96
N PHE A 686 2.25 19.38 9.59
CA PHE A 686 2.59 20.47 10.53
C PHE A 686 1.36 21.10 11.20
N LEU A 687 0.30 21.39 10.44
CA LEU A 687 -0.88 22.05 10.98
C LEU A 687 -1.81 21.05 11.65
N VAL A 688 -2.09 19.92 10.98
CA VAL A 688 -2.98 18.91 11.55
C VAL A 688 -2.25 18.06 12.58
N ARG A 689 -1.18 17.37 12.21
CA ARG A 689 -0.58 16.33 13.06
C ARG A 689 0.25 16.85 14.22
N MET A 690 1.07 17.87 13.99
CA MET A 690 1.90 18.45 15.04
C MET A 690 1.13 19.41 15.96
N THR A 691 -0.05 19.87 15.55
CA THR A 691 -0.78 20.94 16.27
C THR A 691 -2.24 20.57 16.57
N LEU A 692 -3.07 20.34 15.55
CA LEU A 692 -4.49 20.02 15.73
C LEU A 692 -4.71 18.71 16.50
N VAL A 693 -3.95 17.65 16.19
CA VAL A 693 -4.11 16.32 16.78
C VAL A 693 -3.83 16.33 18.30
N PRO A 694 -2.68 16.83 18.80
CA PRO A 694 -2.44 16.94 20.24
C PRO A 694 -3.50 17.80 20.95
N ALA A 695 -3.95 18.89 20.31
CA ALA A 695 -4.97 19.75 20.87
C ALA A 695 -6.33 19.05 20.99
N ALA A 696 -6.78 18.39 19.92
CA ALA A 696 -8.03 17.63 19.89
C ALA A 696 -8.01 16.45 20.88
N MET A 697 -6.89 15.73 20.98
CA MET A 697 -6.71 14.65 21.95
C MET A 697 -6.76 15.17 23.39
N ALA A 698 -6.18 16.35 23.65
CA ALA A 698 -6.25 16.98 24.97
C ALA A 698 -7.67 17.41 25.36
N LEU A 699 -8.47 17.86 24.40
CA LEU A 699 -9.88 18.22 24.62
C LEU A 699 -10.76 17.00 24.86
N ALA A 700 -10.57 15.93 24.09
CA ALA A 700 -11.30 14.68 24.26
C ALA A 700 -10.91 13.93 25.55
N GLY A 701 -9.69 14.14 26.05
CA GLY A 701 -9.21 13.58 27.31
C GLY A 701 -9.32 12.06 27.33
N ARG A 702 -10.12 11.52 28.25
CA ARG A 702 -10.36 10.06 28.34
C ARG A 702 -11.24 9.53 27.21
N GLY A 703 -12.15 10.36 26.68
CA GLY A 703 -13.06 9.99 25.60
C GLY A 703 -12.34 9.70 24.28
N ALA A 704 -11.10 10.17 24.14
CA ALA A 704 -10.26 9.91 22.96
C ALA A 704 -9.99 8.41 22.72
N TRP A 705 -10.04 7.59 23.78
CA TRP A 705 -9.72 6.15 23.73
C TRP A 705 -10.96 5.27 23.95
N TRP A 706 -12.15 5.83 23.74
CA TRP A 706 -13.40 5.12 23.97
C TRP A 706 -13.77 4.20 22.81
N LEU A 707 -14.19 2.98 23.16
CA LEU A 707 -14.74 1.98 22.24
C LEU A 707 -16.00 1.35 22.83
N PRO A 708 -17.10 1.21 22.06
CA PRO A 708 -18.25 0.43 22.47
C PRO A 708 -17.88 -1.05 22.70
N LYS A 709 -18.37 -1.66 23.80
CA LYS A 709 -18.06 -3.06 24.15
C LYS A 709 -18.50 -4.07 23.08
N TRP A 710 -19.61 -3.81 22.39
CA TRP A 710 -20.09 -4.68 21.30
C TRP A 710 -19.14 -4.64 20.10
N LEU A 711 -18.58 -3.47 19.80
CA LEU A 711 -17.65 -3.28 18.69
C LEU A 711 -16.28 -3.87 19.02
N GLY A 712 -15.84 -3.75 20.28
CA GLY A 712 -14.62 -4.39 20.76
C GLY A 712 -14.62 -5.92 20.61
N ARG A 713 -15.78 -6.58 20.71
CA ARG A 713 -15.92 -8.04 20.49
C ARG A 713 -15.87 -8.46 19.02
N LEU A 714 -16.24 -7.56 18.10
CA LEU A 714 -16.25 -7.87 16.67
C LEU A 714 -14.91 -7.58 16.01
N LEU A 715 -14.15 -6.61 16.54
CA LEU A 715 -12.88 -6.18 15.95
C LEU A 715 -11.74 -7.16 16.29
N PRO A 716 -10.98 -7.64 15.28
CA PRO A 716 -9.81 -8.48 15.52
C PRO A 716 -8.69 -7.72 16.24
N ASP A 717 -7.92 -8.43 17.06
CA ASP A 717 -6.76 -7.84 17.76
C ASP A 717 -5.49 -7.96 16.92
N VAL A 718 -5.03 -6.82 16.39
CA VAL A 718 -3.82 -6.75 15.56
C VAL A 718 -2.70 -6.14 16.41
N ASP A 719 -1.81 -6.99 16.92
CA ASP A 719 -0.61 -6.56 17.67
C ASP A 719 0.38 -5.81 16.75
N ILE A 720 0.19 -4.50 16.64
CA ILE A 720 1.04 -3.56 15.88
C ILE A 720 2.17 -3.01 16.75
N GLU A 721 1.96 -2.91 18.06
CA GLU A 721 2.89 -2.30 19.01
C GLU A 721 3.98 -3.29 19.49
N GLY A 722 3.79 -4.58 19.19
CA GLY A 722 4.69 -5.67 19.54
C GLY A 722 4.58 -6.07 21.01
N GLU A 723 3.44 -5.85 21.66
CA GLU A 723 3.22 -6.25 23.05
C GLU A 723 3.31 -7.77 23.19
N GLY A 724 2.66 -8.50 22.27
CA GLY A 724 2.74 -9.95 22.21
C GLY A 724 4.15 -10.44 21.86
N LEU A 725 4.89 -9.70 21.03
CA LEU A 725 6.30 -10.00 20.75
C LEU A 725 7.17 -9.83 22.00
N ARG A 726 7.05 -8.72 22.73
CA ARG A 726 7.84 -8.46 23.95
C ARG A 726 7.54 -9.52 25.01
N ALA A 727 6.27 -9.82 25.23
CA ALA A 727 5.87 -10.90 26.13
C ALA A 727 6.48 -12.24 25.71
N HIS A 728 6.50 -12.55 24.41
CA HIS A 728 7.11 -13.76 23.90
C HIS A 728 8.64 -13.79 24.07
N LEU A 729 9.34 -12.69 23.79
CA LEU A 729 10.80 -12.57 23.96
C LEU A 729 11.19 -12.67 25.44
N ASP A 730 10.41 -12.07 26.34
CA ASP A 730 10.60 -12.17 27.78
C ASP A 730 10.38 -13.61 28.26
N GLN A 731 9.36 -14.30 27.74
CA GLN A 731 9.12 -15.71 28.02
C GLN A 731 10.23 -16.60 27.47
N GLU A 732 10.77 -16.31 26.28
CA GLU A 732 11.94 -17.03 25.74
C GLU A 732 13.18 -16.81 26.59
N ALA A 733 13.45 -15.57 27.02
CA ALA A 733 14.58 -15.25 27.88
C ALA A 733 14.46 -15.96 29.23
N TRP A 734 13.26 -15.97 29.81
CA TRP A 734 12.94 -16.72 31.02
C TRP A 734 13.17 -18.23 30.85
N ALA A 735 12.67 -18.82 29.76
CA ALA A 735 12.84 -20.25 29.47
C ALA A 735 14.31 -20.63 29.19
N LYS A 736 15.09 -19.77 28.51
CA LYS A 736 16.52 -20.00 28.24
C LYS A 736 17.38 -19.89 29.50
N ALA A 737 17.00 -19.03 30.45
CA ALA A 737 17.73 -18.86 31.70
C ALA A 737 17.61 -20.09 32.63
N ARG A 738 16.54 -20.88 32.49
CA ARG A 738 16.26 -22.09 33.27
C ARG A 738 15.89 -23.26 32.35
N PRO A 739 16.88 -23.91 31.71
CA PRO A 739 16.63 -25.01 30.80
C PRO A 739 16.02 -26.21 31.55
N ALA A 740 14.82 -26.60 31.14
CA ALA A 740 14.01 -27.62 31.78
C ALA A 740 13.11 -28.32 30.75
N ALA A 741 12.76 -29.59 31.01
CA ALA A 741 11.78 -30.33 30.21
C ALA A 741 10.39 -29.72 30.35
N VAL A 742 10.02 -29.33 31.57
CA VAL A 742 8.81 -28.57 31.87
C VAL A 742 9.15 -27.52 32.91
N LEU A 743 8.85 -26.26 32.62
CA LEU A 743 9.02 -25.13 33.52
C LEU A 743 7.68 -24.40 33.61
N ALA A 744 7.10 -24.35 34.80
CA ALA A 744 5.87 -23.63 35.10
C ALA A 744 6.10 -22.70 36.29
N GLU A 745 5.69 -21.44 36.15
CA GLU A 745 5.70 -20.44 37.22
C GLU A 745 4.34 -19.75 37.24
N GLY A 746 3.56 -20.03 38.28
CA GLY A 746 2.18 -19.59 38.46
C GLY A 746 1.24 -20.08 37.35
N ALA A 747 1.56 -21.18 36.65
CA ALA A 747 0.83 -21.59 35.46
C ALA A 747 -0.58 -22.07 35.80
N VAL A 748 -1.57 -21.54 35.10
CA VAL A 748 -2.98 -21.94 35.22
C VAL A 748 -3.37 -22.67 33.93
N PHE A 749 -3.82 -23.90 34.08
CA PHE A 749 -4.35 -24.75 33.02
C PHE A 749 -5.88 -24.71 33.05
N GLY A 750 -6.57 -25.15 32.01
CA GLY A 750 -8.03 -25.25 32.06
C GLY A 750 -8.76 -24.81 30.81
N LEU A 751 -10.07 -24.98 30.86
CA LEU A 751 -11.01 -24.25 30.02
C LEU A 751 -11.47 -22.99 30.80
N PRO A 752 -11.95 -21.93 30.14
CA PRO A 752 -12.37 -20.68 30.81
C PRO A 752 -13.33 -20.87 31.99
N GLU A 753 -14.16 -21.91 31.96
CA GLU A 753 -15.15 -22.22 32.99
C GLU A 753 -14.61 -23.13 34.11
N ARG A 754 -13.42 -23.72 33.93
CA ARG A 754 -12.79 -24.66 34.87
C ARG A 754 -11.27 -24.57 34.79
N THR A 755 -10.70 -23.73 35.65
CA THR A 755 -9.25 -23.50 35.78
C THR A 755 -8.61 -24.45 36.81
N ILE A 756 -7.36 -24.82 36.57
CA ILE A 756 -6.53 -25.74 37.36
C ILE A 756 -5.18 -25.07 37.59
N GLY A 757 -4.86 -24.71 38.83
CA GLY A 757 -3.65 -23.95 39.16
C GLY A 757 -3.90 -22.84 40.17
N PRO A 758 -2.90 -22.00 40.48
CA PRO A 758 -1.57 -21.94 39.88
C PRO A 758 -0.68 -23.15 40.18
N VAL A 759 0.17 -23.54 39.22
CA VAL A 759 1.17 -24.61 39.34
C VAL A 759 2.57 -24.04 39.13
N ASP A 760 3.44 -24.31 40.09
CA ASP A 760 4.87 -24.06 40.01
C ASP A 760 5.59 -25.41 39.93
N VAL A 761 6.31 -25.66 38.83
CA VAL A 761 7.09 -26.90 38.68
C VAL A 761 8.29 -26.69 37.77
N GLU A 762 9.43 -27.28 38.13
CA GLU A 762 10.65 -27.27 37.32
C GLU A 762 11.16 -28.71 37.19
N VAL A 763 11.03 -29.26 35.98
CA VAL A 763 11.40 -30.63 35.66
C VAL A 763 12.69 -30.60 34.84
N PRO A 764 13.77 -31.28 35.25
CA PRO A 764 15.02 -31.32 34.50
C PRO A 764 14.82 -31.77 33.03
N GLU A 765 15.71 -31.40 32.10
CA GLU A 765 15.58 -31.67 30.64
C GLU A 765 15.29 -33.14 30.26
N HIS A 766 15.67 -34.08 31.12
CA HIS A 766 15.47 -35.52 30.94
C HIS A 766 14.67 -36.17 32.07
N GLY A 767 14.01 -35.33 32.88
CA GLY A 767 13.23 -35.73 34.04
C GLY A 767 11.84 -36.25 33.70
N ALA A 768 11.09 -36.59 34.75
CA ALA A 768 9.71 -37.03 34.64
C ALA A 768 8.78 -36.15 35.50
N LEU A 769 7.67 -35.71 34.90
CA LEU A 769 6.59 -35.00 35.57
C LEU A 769 5.42 -35.95 35.81
N LEU A 770 5.04 -36.16 37.07
CA LEU A 770 3.83 -36.89 37.44
C LEU A 770 2.70 -35.91 37.75
N VAL A 771 1.61 -35.98 36.99
CA VAL A 771 0.42 -35.16 37.21
C VAL A 771 -0.67 -36.02 37.84
N ARG A 772 -0.94 -35.82 39.13
CA ARG A 772 -1.96 -36.57 39.88
C ARG A 772 -3.26 -35.78 39.96
N GLY A 773 -4.38 -36.36 39.55
CA GLY A 773 -5.67 -35.65 39.55
C GLY A 773 -6.85 -36.50 39.08
N SER A 774 -7.99 -35.84 38.85
CA SER A 774 -9.14 -36.46 38.17
C SER A 774 -8.80 -36.67 36.69
N ALA A 775 -9.39 -37.67 36.04
CA ALA A 775 -9.18 -37.93 34.61
C ALA A 775 -9.34 -36.68 33.73
N VAL A 776 -10.35 -35.84 34.01
CA VAL A 776 -10.62 -34.62 33.25
C VAL A 776 -9.50 -33.58 33.44
N ASP A 777 -9.16 -33.26 34.69
CA ASP A 777 -8.19 -32.19 34.98
C ASP A 777 -6.79 -32.55 34.44
N ARG A 778 -6.43 -33.82 34.58
CA ARG A 778 -5.15 -34.35 34.14
C ARG A 778 -4.99 -34.35 32.63
N ARG A 779 -6.01 -34.76 31.89
CA ARG A 779 -6.03 -34.67 30.42
C ARG A 779 -5.84 -33.25 29.93
N VAL A 780 -6.47 -32.27 30.59
CA VAL A 780 -6.30 -30.86 30.25
C VAL A 780 -4.87 -30.38 30.48
N VAL A 781 -4.28 -30.72 31.63
CA VAL A 781 -2.86 -30.36 31.93
C VAL A 781 -1.92 -31.03 30.94
N VAL A 782 -2.05 -32.33 30.70
CA VAL A 782 -1.22 -33.11 29.76
C VAL A 782 -1.36 -32.57 28.33
N ALA A 783 -2.57 -32.26 27.88
CA ALA A 783 -2.81 -31.67 26.57
C ALA A 783 -2.19 -30.27 26.45
N THR A 784 -2.23 -29.46 27.51
CA THR A 784 -1.59 -28.14 27.53
C THR A 784 -0.07 -28.26 27.46
N LEU A 785 0.53 -29.18 28.23
CA LEU A 785 1.98 -29.45 28.19
C LEU A 785 2.44 -30.02 26.83
N ALA A 786 1.57 -30.76 26.14
CA ALA A 786 1.82 -31.22 24.77
C ALA A 786 1.46 -30.16 23.70
N ALA A 787 1.22 -28.90 24.11
CA ALA A 787 0.83 -27.78 23.24
C ALA A 787 -0.42 -28.02 22.38
N ARG A 788 -1.30 -28.94 22.82
CA ARG A 788 -2.62 -29.17 22.21
C ARG A 788 -3.67 -28.19 22.75
N LEU A 789 -3.41 -27.61 23.92
CA LEU A 789 -4.18 -26.52 24.52
C LEU A 789 -3.22 -25.39 24.92
N ALA A 790 -3.74 -24.17 25.06
CA ALA A 790 -2.99 -23.03 25.58
C ALA A 790 -3.15 -22.91 27.11
N PRO A 791 -2.11 -22.46 27.85
CA PRO A 791 -2.28 -22.10 29.25
C PRO A 791 -3.25 -20.91 29.39
N VAL A 792 -4.01 -20.87 30.48
CA VAL A 792 -4.98 -19.82 30.80
C VAL A 792 -4.28 -18.59 31.37
N ASP A 793 -3.29 -18.80 32.23
CA ASP A 793 -2.49 -17.74 32.87
C ASP A 793 -1.13 -18.29 33.32
N GLY A 794 -0.23 -17.41 33.75
CA GLY A 794 1.12 -17.74 34.22
C GLY A 794 2.12 -18.06 33.10
N ARG A 795 3.34 -18.44 33.48
CA ARG A 795 4.43 -18.73 32.54
C ARG A 795 4.63 -20.23 32.42
N LEU A 796 4.65 -20.75 31.20
CA LEU A 796 4.85 -22.16 30.90
C LEU A 796 5.85 -22.32 29.76
N ALA A 797 6.86 -23.16 29.93
CA ALA A 797 7.74 -23.61 28.88
C ALA A 797 7.91 -25.13 28.91
N VAL A 798 7.96 -25.74 27.72
CA VAL A 798 8.17 -27.18 27.55
C VAL A 798 9.33 -27.39 26.61
N LEU A 799 10.32 -28.17 27.02
CA LEU A 799 11.58 -28.39 26.28
C LEU A 799 12.30 -27.07 25.94
N GLY A 800 12.33 -26.13 26.89
CA GLY A 800 12.89 -24.79 26.73
C GLY A 800 12.12 -23.87 25.77
N ARG A 801 10.87 -24.21 25.40
CA ARG A 801 10.04 -23.44 24.48
C ARG A 801 8.80 -22.89 25.19
N PRO A 802 8.60 -21.56 25.24
CA PRO A 802 7.47 -20.96 25.93
C PRO A 802 6.14 -21.20 25.20
N LEU A 803 5.08 -21.49 25.96
CA LEU A 803 3.71 -21.68 25.48
C LEU A 803 2.85 -20.47 25.88
N PRO A 804 1.90 -20.03 25.01
CA PRO A 804 1.51 -20.66 23.74
C PRO A 804 2.40 -20.30 22.53
N GLY A 805 3.29 -19.30 22.65
CA GLY A 805 4.01 -18.72 21.50
C GLY A 805 4.84 -19.70 20.65
N SER A 806 5.35 -20.78 21.25
CA SER A 806 6.12 -21.83 20.56
C SER A 806 5.35 -23.14 20.37
N GLY A 807 4.01 -23.11 20.44
CA GLY A 807 3.17 -24.30 20.44
C GLY A 807 3.44 -25.27 19.29
N GLY A 808 3.64 -24.76 18.07
CA GLY A 808 3.95 -25.60 16.90
C GLY A 808 5.28 -26.36 16.98
N GLU A 809 6.28 -25.81 17.67
CA GLU A 809 7.57 -26.50 17.89
C GLU A 809 7.45 -27.58 18.96
N VAL A 810 6.72 -27.29 20.04
CA VAL A 810 6.43 -28.25 21.12
C VAL A 810 5.56 -29.38 20.58
N LEU A 811 4.54 -29.08 19.79
CA LEU A 811 3.61 -30.03 19.18
C LEU A 811 4.32 -31.08 18.31
N ARG A 812 5.42 -30.70 17.64
CA ARG A 812 6.26 -31.59 16.83
C ARG A 812 7.27 -32.41 17.64
N ARG A 813 7.54 -32.01 18.89
CA ARG A 813 8.56 -32.64 19.76
C ARG A 813 7.96 -33.45 20.90
N VAL A 814 6.68 -33.25 21.21
CA VAL A 814 5.96 -33.97 22.27
C VAL A 814 4.92 -34.90 21.65
N ALA A 815 5.09 -36.21 21.86
CA ALA A 815 4.12 -37.23 21.44
C ALA A 815 3.21 -37.63 22.61
N ILE A 816 1.92 -37.81 22.35
CA ILE A 816 0.95 -38.26 23.37
C ILE A 816 0.68 -39.76 23.21
N ALA A 817 0.95 -40.56 24.23
CA ALA A 817 0.49 -41.94 24.30
C ALA A 817 -0.99 -41.95 24.72
N GLU A 818 -1.89 -42.18 23.76
CA GLU A 818 -3.33 -42.26 24.00
C GLU A 818 -3.67 -43.63 24.62
N LEU A 819 -4.29 -43.58 25.79
CA LEU A 819 -4.77 -44.74 26.54
C LEU A 819 -6.26 -44.59 26.73
N SER A 820 -7.04 -45.01 25.73
CA SER A 820 -8.49 -44.87 25.79
C SER A 820 -9.09 -45.84 26.80
N ALA A 821 -9.85 -45.27 27.74
CA ALA A 821 -10.72 -45.95 28.71
C ALA A 821 -11.99 -46.55 28.06
N ASP A 822 -12.28 -46.17 26.81
CA ASP A 822 -13.48 -46.61 26.09
C ASP A 822 -13.17 -47.81 25.21
N GLN A 823 -14.03 -48.82 25.29
CA GLN A 823 -13.88 -50.18 24.75
C GLN A 823 -13.94 -50.27 23.21
N ALA A 824 -13.57 -49.22 22.48
CA ALA A 824 -13.75 -49.11 21.02
C ALA A 824 -12.41 -49.01 20.24
N LEU A 825 -11.40 -49.79 20.63
CA LEU A 825 -10.42 -50.26 19.65
C LEU A 825 -11.02 -51.50 18.98
N ASP A 826 -11.92 -51.30 18.02
CA ASP A 826 -12.43 -52.38 17.18
C ASP A 826 -11.25 -53.09 16.47
N GLY A 827 -10.85 -54.26 16.98
CA GLY A 827 -10.22 -55.34 16.22
C GLY A 827 -8.76 -55.21 15.72
N GLY A 828 -7.95 -54.28 16.21
CA GLY A 828 -6.57 -54.07 15.70
C GLY A 828 -5.45 -54.85 16.43
N THR A 829 -4.33 -55.06 15.74
CA THR A 829 -3.10 -55.66 16.33
C THR A 829 -2.12 -54.61 16.87
N VAL A 830 -1.18 -55.04 17.72
CA VAL A 830 -0.09 -54.19 18.25
C VAL A 830 0.69 -53.50 17.12
N GLY A 831 0.99 -54.24 16.05
CA GLY A 831 1.74 -53.77 14.90
C GLY A 831 0.94 -52.74 14.08
N GLU A 832 -0.37 -52.94 13.91
CA GLU A 832 -1.23 -51.99 13.22
C GLU A 832 -1.34 -50.66 13.94
N LEU A 833 -1.45 -50.66 15.27
CA LEU A 833 -1.48 -49.42 16.07
C LEU A 833 -0.19 -48.60 15.90
N ILE A 834 0.96 -49.26 15.96
CA ILE A 834 2.27 -48.60 15.80
C ILE A 834 2.46 -48.16 14.34
N ALA A 835 2.09 -48.99 13.36
CA ALA A 835 2.23 -48.68 11.94
C ALA A 835 1.35 -47.49 11.52
N ARG A 836 0.07 -47.48 11.92
CA ARG A 836 -0.88 -46.39 11.63
C ARG A 836 -0.36 -45.03 12.11
N ARG A 837 0.30 -45.03 13.26
CA ARG A 837 0.89 -43.83 13.86
C ARG A 837 2.18 -43.38 13.15
N LEU A 838 3.00 -44.33 12.71
CA LEU A 838 4.18 -44.07 11.89
C LEU A 838 3.82 -43.54 10.50
N ASP A 839 2.76 -44.04 9.88
CA ASP A 839 2.31 -43.58 8.55
C ASP A 839 1.77 -42.14 8.62
N ALA A 840 1.12 -41.75 9.72
CA ALA A 840 0.66 -40.39 9.93
C ALA A 840 1.80 -39.36 10.13
N THR A 841 3.00 -39.79 10.50
CA THR A 841 4.10 -38.91 10.92
C THR A 841 5.35 -38.98 10.04
N ARG A 842 5.46 -39.98 9.15
CA ARG A 842 6.62 -40.17 8.28
C ARG A 842 6.56 -39.30 7.01
N PRO A 843 7.70 -38.80 6.52
CA PRO A 843 7.77 -38.16 5.21
C PRO A 843 7.41 -39.15 4.09
N TRP A 844 6.65 -38.68 3.10
CA TRP A 844 6.10 -39.45 1.98
C TRP A 844 7.14 -40.19 1.11
N TYR A 845 8.43 -39.85 1.22
CA TYR A 845 9.51 -40.38 0.38
C TYR A 845 10.38 -41.48 1.02
N ARG A 846 10.03 -42.01 2.20
CA ARG A 846 10.79 -43.12 2.82
C ARG A 846 10.34 -44.49 2.31
N LEU A 847 11.32 -45.30 1.89
CA LEU A 847 11.14 -46.63 1.25
C LEU A 847 11.00 -47.82 2.22
N ALA A 848 11.12 -47.61 3.54
CA ALA A 848 11.06 -48.70 4.52
C ALA A 848 9.61 -48.97 4.97
N PRO A 849 9.10 -50.21 4.87
CA PRO A 849 7.74 -50.55 5.29
C PRO A 849 7.49 -50.20 6.76
N ALA A 850 6.37 -49.53 7.07
CA ALA A 850 6.00 -49.19 8.44
C ALA A 850 5.87 -50.45 9.32
N SER A 851 5.52 -51.60 8.74
CA SER A 851 5.40 -52.90 9.39
C SER A 851 6.68 -53.41 10.04
N GLN A 852 7.85 -53.19 9.43
CA GLN A 852 9.13 -53.65 10.00
C GLN A 852 9.56 -52.81 11.20
N ALA A 853 9.31 -51.50 11.15
CA ALA A 853 9.56 -50.63 12.30
C ALA A 853 8.54 -50.88 13.42
N ALA A 854 7.28 -51.15 13.05
CA ALA A 854 6.23 -51.50 13.99
C ALA A 854 6.55 -52.80 14.75
N SER A 855 7.04 -53.84 14.06
CA SER A 855 7.44 -55.10 14.71
C SER A 855 8.66 -54.94 15.62
N GLU A 856 9.63 -54.08 15.27
CA GLU A 856 10.76 -53.77 16.14
C GLU A 856 10.30 -53.09 17.45
N TRP A 857 9.40 -52.12 17.36
CA TRP A 857 8.83 -51.43 18.52
C TRP A 857 7.90 -52.31 19.35
N ALA A 858 7.12 -53.20 18.72
CA ALA A 858 6.34 -54.23 19.40
C ALA A 858 7.25 -55.15 20.22
N ARG A 859 8.36 -55.59 19.63
CA ARG A 859 9.36 -56.41 20.34
C ARG A 859 10.00 -55.67 21.52
N LYS A 860 10.31 -54.37 21.36
CA LYS A 860 10.84 -53.54 22.46
C LYS A 860 9.82 -53.40 23.60
N ALA A 861 8.55 -53.21 23.28
CA ALA A 861 7.47 -53.16 24.26
C ALA A 861 7.33 -54.49 25.02
N ALA A 862 7.35 -55.62 24.31
CA ALA A 862 7.29 -56.95 24.91
C ALA A 862 8.49 -57.23 25.84
N LEU A 863 9.70 -56.86 25.42
CA LEU A 863 10.91 -56.98 26.23
C LEU A 863 10.86 -56.11 27.50
N ALA A 864 10.30 -54.91 27.41
CA ALA A 864 10.23 -53.98 28.54
C ALA A 864 9.33 -54.47 29.68
N ILE A 865 8.23 -55.17 29.35
CA ILE A 865 7.29 -55.71 30.34
C ILE A 865 7.55 -57.19 30.68
N GLY A 866 8.45 -57.86 29.95
CA GLY A 866 8.77 -59.28 30.16
C GLY A 866 7.68 -60.26 29.69
N GLU A 867 6.72 -59.79 28.88
CA GLU A 867 5.66 -60.60 28.29
C GLU A 867 6.04 -61.05 26.86
N ARG A 868 5.32 -62.06 26.35
CA ARG A 868 5.50 -62.55 24.97
C ARG A 868 4.32 -62.11 24.12
N PHE A 869 4.50 -61.03 23.37
CA PHE A 869 3.62 -60.60 22.28
C PHE A 869 4.45 -60.04 21.12
N ASP A 870 3.84 -59.99 19.95
CA ASP A 870 4.44 -59.50 18.69
C ASP A 870 3.50 -58.52 17.98
N GLY A 871 3.84 -58.14 16.74
CA GLY A 871 3.04 -57.20 15.95
C GLY A 871 1.66 -57.73 15.57
N ASP A 872 1.45 -59.05 15.51
CA ASP A 872 0.18 -59.65 15.11
C ASP A 872 -0.74 -59.93 16.30
N THR A 873 -0.25 -59.68 17.52
CA THR A 873 -1.00 -59.90 18.74
C THR A 873 -2.19 -58.93 18.82
N PRO A 874 -3.43 -59.40 19.03
CA PRO A 874 -4.61 -58.55 19.19
C PRO A 874 -4.49 -57.68 20.44
N LEU A 875 -4.78 -56.38 20.31
CA LEU A 875 -4.71 -55.44 21.45
C LEU A 875 -5.65 -55.82 22.60
N GLU A 876 -6.77 -56.47 22.30
CA GLU A 876 -7.76 -56.96 23.27
C GLU A 876 -7.23 -58.07 24.18
N SER A 877 -6.22 -58.81 23.72
CA SER A 877 -5.58 -59.90 24.49
C SER A 877 -4.59 -59.37 25.53
N LEU A 878 -4.22 -58.09 25.46
CA LEU A 878 -3.23 -57.47 26.33
C LEU A 878 -3.84 -56.90 27.61
N GLY A 879 -3.15 -57.09 28.73
CA GLY A 879 -3.48 -56.44 30.01
C GLY A 879 -3.35 -54.91 29.93
N ALA A 880 -3.87 -54.21 30.95
CA ALA A 880 -3.82 -52.74 31.01
C ALA A 880 -2.38 -52.18 30.94
N VAL A 881 -1.43 -52.82 31.64
CA VAL A 881 -0.01 -52.43 31.64
C VAL A 881 0.62 -52.63 30.27
N ALA A 882 0.42 -53.80 29.65
CA ALA A 882 0.93 -54.09 28.31
C ALA A 882 0.39 -53.11 27.25
N ARG A 883 -0.91 -52.77 27.32
CA ARG A 883 -1.51 -51.75 26.43
C ARG A 883 -0.88 -50.36 26.63
N ALA A 884 -0.58 -49.97 27.88
CA ALA A 884 0.12 -48.72 28.19
C ALA A 884 1.55 -48.67 27.63
N VAL A 885 2.30 -49.76 27.77
CA VAL A 885 3.65 -49.89 27.23
C VAL A 885 3.62 -49.88 25.69
N VAL A 886 2.65 -50.53 25.05
CA VAL A 886 2.47 -50.51 23.59
C VAL A 886 2.09 -49.12 23.08
N ALA A 887 1.15 -48.41 23.72
CA ALA A 887 0.80 -47.04 23.35
C ALA A 887 2.00 -46.09 23.48
N THR A 888 2.81 -46.28 24.53
CA THR A 888 4.05 -45.53 24.74
C THR A 888 5.09 -45.85 23.66
N ALA A 889 5.25 -47.13 23.29
CA ALA A 889 6.13 -47.53 22.20
C ALA A 889 5.69 -46.93 20.85
N ALA A 890 4.39 -46.88 20.59
CA ALA A 890 3.82 -46.23 19.42
C ALA A 890 4.15 -44.72 19.39
N ALA A 891 4.03 -44.02 20.52
CA ALA A 891 4.41 -42.61 20.64
C ALA A 891 5.94 -42.39 20.47
N LEU A 892 6.77 -43.27 21.05
CA LEU A 892 8.23 -43.21 20.92
C LEU A 892 8.72 -43.50 19.49
N ALA A 893 7.94 -44.24 18.70
CA ALA A 893 8.27 -44.54 17.31
C ALA A 893 8.33 -43.26 16.43
N GLU A 894 7.67 -42.18 16.84
CA GLU A 894 7.75 -40.85 16.23
C GLU A 894 9.09 -40.13 16.48
N ARG A 895 9.93 -40.67 17.38
CA ARG A 895 11.17 -40.06 17.90
C ARG A 895 10.96 -38.69 18.55
N PRO A 896 10.06 -38.57 19.54
CA PRO A 896 9.83 -37.33 20.25
C PRO A 896 10.98 -37.01 21.22
N SER A 897 11.08 -35.74 21.63
CA SER A 897 11.96 -35.30 22.73
C SER A 897 11.28 -35.39 24.10
N ALA A 898 9.95 -35.47 24.14
CA ALA A 898 9.19 -35.81 25.34
C ALA A 898 7.96 -36.67 25.00
N VAL A 899 7.57 -37.56 25.91
CA VAL A 899 6.35 -38.36 25.78
C VAL A 899 5.39 -38.04 26.90
N ALA A 900 4.15 -37.72 26.52
CA ALA A 900 3.06 -37.47 27.45
C ALA A 900 2.14 -38.70 27.51
N ILE A 901 1.96 -39.30 28.68
CA ILE A 901 1.21 -40.53 28.90
C ILE A 901 0.07 -40.22 29.87
N ASP A 902 -1.18 -40.51 29.51
CA ASP A 902 -2.32 -40.35 30.42
C ASP A 902 -2.82 -41.71 30.90
N LEU A 903 -2.47 -42.15 32.12
CA LEU A 903 -2.90 -43.45 32.63
C LEU A 903 -4.35 -43.38 33.13
N ASP A 904 -5.19 -44.32 32.69
CA ASP A 904 -6.60 -44.38 33.07
C ASP A 904 -6.82 -44.62 34.59
N GLU A 905 -8.02 -44.37 35.10
CA GLU A 905 -8.38 -44.59 36.52
C GLU A 905 -8.61 -46.06 36.89
N ALA A 906 -8.45 -47.00 35.94
CA ALA A 906 -8.62 -48.42 36.16
C ALA A 906 -7.68 -48.96 37.27
N PRO A 907 -8.18 -49.77 38.22
CA PRO A 907 -7.34 -50.38 39.25
C PRO A 907 -6.27 -51.27 38.60
N GLY A 908 -5.00 -50.91 38.78
CA GLY A 908 -3.85 -51.58 38.16
C GLY A 908 -3.16 -50.80 37.03
N ALA A 909 -3.59 -49.56 36.73
CA ALA A 909 -2.98 -48.75 35.67
C ALA A 909 -1.59 -48.15 36.03
N ALA A 910 -1.22 -48.07 37.30
CA ALA A 910 0.07 -47.53 37.77
C ALA A 910 0.75 -48.50 38.76
N THR A 911 1.13 -49.66 38.26
CA THR A 911 1.84 -50.70 39.03
C THR A 911 3.35 -50.49 38.98
N THR A 912 4.08 -51.11 39.91
CA THR A 912 5.55 -51.18 39.87
C THR A 912 6.06 -51.73 38.53
N GLU A 913 5.35 -52.72 37.97
CA GLU A 913 5.65 -53.32 36.66
C GLU A 913 5.60 -52.28 35.52
N LEU A 914 4.64 -51.37 35.53
CA LEU A 914 4.57 -50.30 34.52
C LEU A 914 5.78 -49.35 34.64
N TRP A 915 6.10 -48.92 35.85
CA TRP A 915 7.21 -47.99 36.08
C TRP A 915 8.55 -48.58 35.65
N ASP A 916 8.77 -49.87 35.94
CA ASP A 916 9.97 -50.59 35.50
C ASP A 916 10.01 -50.76 33.98
N ALA A 917 8.86 -51.10 33.35
CA ALA A 917 8.76 -51.19 31.89
C ALA A 917 9.03 -49.84 31.20
N LEU A 918 8.48 -48.73 31.73
CA LEU A 918 8.74 -47.39 31.19
C LEU A 918 10.21 -46.98 31.37
N ALA A 919 10.85 -47.35 32.48
CA ALA A 919 12.26 -47.07 32.71
C ALA A 919 13.18 -47.76 31.68
N VAL A 920 12.80 -48.97 31.22
CA VAL A 920 13.51 -49.74 30.19
C VAL A 920 13.17 -49.26 28.77
N LEU A 921 11.90 -48.98 28.50
CA LEU A 921 11.41 -48.66 27.16
C LEU A 921 11.80 -47.23 26.70
N VAL A 922 11.66 -46.26 27.60
CA VAL A 922 11.86 -44.83 27.27
C VAL A 922 13.37 -44.53 27.30
N PRO A 923 13.96 -43.93 26.27
CA PRO A 923 15.36 -43.50 26.31
C PRO A 923 15.65 -42.50 27.44
N ALA A 924 16.88 -42.45 27.94
CA ALA A 924 17.26 -41.57 29.04
C ALA A 924 17.23 -40.08 28.66
N ASP A 925 17.35 -39.75 27.37
CA ASP A 925 17.31 -38.40 26.81
C ASP A 925 15.89 -37.88 26.54
N VAL A 926 14.86 -38.73 26.70
CA VAL A 926 13.45 -38.38 26.48
C VAL A 926 12.78 -38.06 27.81
N ALA A 927 12.22 -36.85 27.91
CA ALA A 927 11.44 -36.43 29.07
C ALA A 927 10.07 -37.12 29.12
N LEU A 928 9.54 -37.31 30.32
CA LEU A 928 8.27 -37.98 30.56
C LEU A 928 7.26 -37.05 31.24
N ILE A 929 6.02 -37.06 30.76
CA ILE A 929 4.90 -36.37 31.41
C ILE A 929 3.81 -37.42 31.63
N VAL A 930 3.61 -37.89 32.85
CA VAL A 930 2.71 -39.02 33.15
C VAL A 930 1.56 -38.55 34.02
N GLY A 931 0.35 -38.65 33.49
CA GLY A 931 -0.87 -38.50 34.25
C GLY A 931 -1.20 -39.76 35.03
N ILE A 932 -1.38 -39.65 36.35
CA ILE A 932 -1.83 -40.73 37.24
C ILE A 932 -3.14 -40.39 37.97
N GLY A 933 -3.94 -41.41 38.31
CA GLY A 933 -5.15 -41.24 39.12
C GLY A 933 -4.86 -40.86 40.58
N ARG A 934 -5.86 -40.34 41.31
CA ARG A 934 -5.69 -39.90 42.72
C ARG A 934 -5.20 -41.00 43.67
N SER A 935 -5.66 -42.24 43.47
CA SER A 935 -5.32 -43.40 44.29
C SER A 935 -4.13 -44.20 43.74
N ALA A 936 -3.54 -43.78 42.62
CA ALA A 936 -2.44 -44.47 41.96
C ALA A 936 -1.11 -44.28 42.73
N GLN A 937 -0.37 -45.38 42.90
CA GLN A 937 0.96 -45.35 43.51
C GLN A 937 1.98 -44.81 42.50
N GLY A 938 2.82 -43.88 42.96
CA GLY A 938 3.97 -43.41 42.18
C GLY A 938 5.09 -44.46 42.14
N PRO A 939 6.17 -44.21 41.39
CA PRO A 939 7.32 -45.09 41.33
C PRO A 939 7.95 -45.26 42.72
N ALA A 940 8.42 -46.47 43.03
CA ALA A 940 9.07 -46.76 44.30
C ALA A 940 10.37 -45.94 44.46
N ALA A 941 10.62 -45.44 45.66
CA ALA A 941 11.84 -44.70 45.98
C ALA A 941 13.07 -45.60 45.73
N GLY A 942 13.93 -45.22 44.78
CA GLY A 942 15.12 -45.98 44.39
C GLY A 942 14.95 -46.88 43.15
N SER A 943 13.80 -46.85 42.46
CA SER A 943 13.65 -47.53 41.17
C SER A 943 14.48 -46.88 40.05
N LEU A 944 14.72 -47.61 38.95
CA LEU A 944 15.39 -47.07 37.75
C LEU A 944 14.63 -45.87 37.17
N PHE A 945 13.30 -45.84 37.34
CA PHE A 945 12.47 -44.70 36.94
C PHE A 945 12.72 -43.47 37.82
N ALA A 946 12.82 -43.65 39.14
CA ALA A 946 13.05 -42.57 40.10
C ALA A 946 14.40 -41.86 39.89
N ALA A 947 15.39 -42.55 39.30
CA ALA A 947 16.71 -41.99 39.00
C ALA A 947 16.69 -40.85 37.95
N ARG A 948 15.59 -40.63 37.24
CA ARG A 948 15.44 -39.56 36.23
C ARG A 948 15.23 -38.16 36.80
N GLY A 949 14.93 -38.04 38.10
CA GLY A 949 14.45 -36.79 38.68
C GLY A 949 12.95 -36.63 38.42
N VAL A 950 12.16 -37.14 39.37
CA VAL A 950 10.70 -37.20 39.26
C VAL A 950 10.08 -36.10 40.11
N GLU A 951 9.39 -35.17 39.45
CA GLU A 951 8.57 -34.16 40.11
C GLU A 951 7.10 -34.56 40.08
N THR A 952 6.36 -34.29 41.16
CA THR A 952 4.94 -34.65 41.24
C THR A 952 4.08 -33.43 41.55
N VAL A 953 3.08 -33.19 40.72
CA VAL A 953 2.06 -32.15 40.91
C VAL A 953 0.74 -32.82 41.25
N ASP A 954 0.22 -32.56 42.45
CA ASP A 954 -1.11 -33.03 42.87
C ASP A 954 -2.16 -31.94 42.65
N LEU A 955 -2.98 -32.12 41.61
CA LEU A 955 -4.01 -31.17 41.19
C LEU A 955 -5.11 -30.99 42.24
N ALA A 956 -5.33 -31.96 43.14
CA ALA A 956 -6.34 -31.85 44.19
C ALA A 956 -5.86 -31.03 45.40
N ALA A 957 -4.54 -30.88 45.56
CA ALA A 957 -3.91 -30.12 46.64
C ALA A 957 -3.62 -28.66 46.26
N LEU A 958 -3.91 -28.28 45.00
CA LEU A 958 -3.69 -26.92 44.52
C LEU A 958 -4.68 -25.95 45.20
N PRO A 959 -4.25 -24.73 45.52
CA PRO A 959 -5.16 -23.69 45.99
C PRO A 959 -6.23 -23.42 44.93
N ALA A 960 -7.44 -23.08 45.37
CA ALA A 960 -8.46 -22.59 44.44
C ALA A 960 -7.88 -21.38 43.70
N ALA A 961 -7.83 -21.45 42.37
CA ALA A 961 -7.37 -20.34 41.55
C ALA A 961 -8.10 -19.07 42.01
N PRO A 962 -7.40 -17.96 42.28
CA PRO A 962 -8.10 -16.70 42.53
C PRO A 962 -9.02 -16.45 41.34
N ALA A 963 -10.26 -16.04 41.61
CA ALA A 963 -11.18 -15.56 40.58
C ALA A 963 -10.58 -14.27 40.00
N SER A 964 -9.59 -14.42 39.13
CA SER A 964 -8.96 -13.31 38.44
C SER A 964 -10.01 -12.75 37.50
N PRO A 965 -10.24 -11.43 37.46
CA PRO A 965 -11.04 -10.84 36.40
C PRO A 965 -10.23 -11.03 35.13
N VAL A 966 -10.49 -12.14 34.43
CA VAL A 966 -9.90 -12.38 33.12
C VAL A 966 -10.15 -11.14 32.28
N PRO A 967 -9.11 -10.43 31.78
CA PRO A 967 -9.34 -9.49 30.71
C PRO A 967 -9.84 -10.33 29.55
N THR A 968 -11.12 -10.17 29.22
CA THR A 968 -11.79 -10.85 28.11
C THR A 968 -11.04 -10.71 26.78
N ASP A 969 -10.11 -9.77 26.67
CA ASP A 969 -9.27 -9.53 25.50
C ASP A 969 -8.30 -10.69 25.16
N HIS A 970 -7.81 -11.47 26.14
CA HIS A 970 -6.88 -12.58 25.82
C HIS A 970 -7.59 -13.85 25.35
N GLN A 971 -8.91 -13.95 25.55
CA GLN A 971 -9.70 -15.17 25.32
C GLN A 971 -10.17 -15.36 23.87
N GLU A 972 -10.25 -14.31 23.07
CA GLU A 972 -10.71 -14.40 21.67
C GLU A 972 -9.56 -14.43 20.66
N ALA A 973 -8.33 -14.05 21.03
CA ALA A 973 -7.17 -14.13 20.13
C ALA A 973 -6.66 -15.57 19.88
N LEU A 974 -7.16 -16.56 20.63
CA LEU A 974 -6.83 -17.98 20.50
C LEU A 974 -8.00 -18.84 19.97
N ARG A 975 -9.16 -18.23 19.68
CA ARG A 975 -10.22 -18.82 18.85
C ARG A 975 -10.08 -18.31 17.43
#